data_AF-A0A5Q4GSS7-F1
#
_entry.id   AF-A0A5Q4GSS7-F1
#
_cell.length_a   1.000
_cell.length_b   1.000
_cell.length_c   1.000
_cell.angle_alpha   90.00
_cell.angle_beta   90.00
_cell.angle_gamma   90.00
#
_symmetry.space_group_name_H-M   'P 1'
#
loop_
_entity.id
_entity.type
_entity.pdbx_description
1 polymer ?
#
loop_
_entity_poly.entity_id
_entity_poly.type
_entity_poly.pdbx_seq_one_letter_code
_entity_poly.pdbx_strand_id
1 'polypeptide(L)'
;MAQNRIPEPDNTAILRQDNLVAWCIVPFDAAKRGPAERARMLKELGINRSAYDWRAEHVPTFEQEILEYQKHGIEFFAFWNVHEDAFALFEKYKLQPQIWQTLGDPGGDDQAAKVEAAAQQKLALAKRTKAMGCKLGLYNHGGWGGEPRNLVAVCQRLRELGHDHVGIVYNFHHGHGHIADWSESLKIMLPYLHCLNLNGMNDRAQPKILGIGKGTHEAEMIRTILDSGYDGRIGILDHRDQLDARDSLLENRDGLQWVRKEIEKPGSGGPRPVDPKPVDPKPIESRPSGATSAVDRGRLVPGSDAYRRPPITVEVRATLDRRDQYNILVASDTKQSIDHWELFTMNGSGHLTAYLPGWQPDHIRSDVMICDGQPHALAMTFGPDRVKLYVDGRKVADQAIERRTGGARVPGSLGIGRLVEGGLGCSGTIDWVRISKGLREIPNKPVMTASRDEATIGWWQFHPNDSKPADPPGEHSEHSSNSVPARELPYDAELVAGLVRDSRNLGDAARGAVIFSDAKVACLSCHKIGDHGGAVGPDLSAVAKDRPLAHIVESVLWPKREVKPEFTTWRILTVDNEIITGYKADSTEQNVTLRDPASGKLTTIARDDIEEELVGGSVMPDGLTAAMTRQQQLDLIRFLSELGRDGQPLSPALQQMIAHSQMHGPAEFDFTKQPLAPQRWPNSKHPVNRDRVYEFYTKQAEHFRGQHHVPMLLPASPGLDGGQHGHFGNQTEGDWASNRWNETDLGVVQAGVFRGQGLTIPRGVCVRLGDNQELSACFNPDTLTYDAVWSDGFVSFSTSRHGFLGGLQLQGTPQPRQQQTAPEQPFTYRG
;
A
#
# COMPACT_ATOMS: atom_id res chain seq x y z
N MET A 1 3.72 58.27 -47.12
CA MET A 1 2.67 57.48 -46.47
C MET A 1 3.01 56.00 -46.66
N ALA A 2 3.56 55.35 -45.64
CA ALA A 2 3.74 53.90 -45.63
C ALA A 2 2.49 53.29 -45.01
N GLN A 3 1.72 52.52 -45.79
CA GLN A 3 0.56 51.79 -45.30
C GLN A 3 1.05 50.60 -44.47
N ASN A 4 0.77 50.62 -43.16
CA ASN A 4 0.87 49.46 -42.28
C ASN A 4 -0.09 48.38 -42.81
N ARG A 5 0.45 47.33 -43.44
CA ARG A 5 -0.28 46.06 -43.62
C ARG A 5 -0.37 45.39 -42.25
N ILE A 6 -1.59 45.27 -41.74
CA ILE A 6 -1.91 44.38 -40.63
C ILE A 6 -1.64 42.94 -41.14
N PRO A 7 -0.81 42.12 -40.48
CA PRO A 7 -0.60 40.74 -40.90
C PRO A 7 -1.92 39.96 -40.78
N GLU A 8 -2.24 39.15 -41.80
CA GLU A 8 -3.40 38.25 -41.76
C GLU A 8 -3.32 37.32 -40.54
N PRO A 9 -4.46 36.94 -39.93
CA PRO A 9 -4.47 36.03 -38.80
C PRO A 9 -3.86 34.67 -39.20
N ASP A 10 -2.80 34.25 -38.48
CA ASP A 10 -2.23 32.92 -38.61
C ASP A 10 -3.19 31.91 -37.99
N ASN A 11 -4.08 31.34 -38.81
CA ASN A 11 -5.05 30.33 -38.37
C ASN A 11 -4.39 29.06 -37.81
N THR A 12 -3.07 28.89 -37.95
CA THR A 12 -2.31 27.76 -37.39
C THR A 12 -1.63 28.08 -36.06
N ALA A 13 -1.89 29.26 -35.48
CA ALA A 13 -1.23 29.73 -34.26
C ALA A 13 -1.34 28.74 -33.09
N ILE A 14 -2.45 27.99 -32.97
CA ILE A 14 -2.63 27.00 -31.90
C ILE A 14 -1.67 25.81 -31.98
N LEU A 15 -1.07 25.56 -33.14
CA LEU A 15 -0.10 24.47 -33.37
C LEU A 15 1.35 24.90 -33.12
N ARG A 16 1.57 26.14 -32.70
CA ARG A 16 2.91 26.65 -32.41
C ARG A 16 3.47 26.02 -31.14
N GLN A 17 4.79 25.89 -31.12
CA GLN A 17 5.54 25.24 -30.04
C GLN A 17 5.27 25.85 -28.66
N ASP A 18 5.07 27.17 -28.59
CA ASP A 18 4.77 27.90 -27.35
C ASP A 18 3.33 27.71 -26.86
N ASN A 19 2.46 27.03 -27.62
CA ASN A 19 1.12 26.61 -27.20
C ASN A 19 1.03 25.13 -26.79
N LEU A 20 2.14 24.38 -26.92
CA LEU A 20 2.15 22.95 -26.64
C LEU A 20 2.21 22.67 -25.13
N VAL A 21 1.63 21.53 -24.76
CA VAL A 21 1.67 20.93 -23.42
C VAL A 21 2.23 19.53 -23.58
N ALA A 22 3.30 19.19 -22.84
CA ALA A 22 3.74 17.81 -22.74
C ALA A 22 2.81 17.03 -21.81
N TRP A 23 2.22 15.93 -22.29
CA TRP A 23 1.31 15.08 -21.54
C TRP A 23 1.82 13.64 -21.50
N CYS A 24 1.60 12.95 -20.39
CA CYS A 24 1.83 11.51 -20.31
C CYS A 24 3.31 11.10 -20.50
N ILE A 25 4.22 11.89 -19.91
CA ILE A 25 5.69 11.75 -20.07
C ILE A 25 6.41 11.39 -18.76
N VAL A 26 5.65 11.02 -17.72
CA VAL A 26 6.19 10.68 -16.40
C VAL A 26 6.26 9.16 -16.22
N PRO A 27 5.15 8.40 -16.16
CA PRO A 27 5.17 6.95 -16.08
C PRO A 27 5.62 6.26 -17.37
N PHE A 28 5.44 6.90 -18.53
CA PHE A 28 5.77 6.33 -19.85
C PHE A 28 7.17 6.70 -20.35
N ASP A 29 7.98 7.41 -19.55
CA ASP A 29 9.35 7.70 -19.94
C ASP A 29 10.23 6.44 -19.81
N ALA A 30 10.48 5.75 -20.93
CA ALA A 30 11.35 4.57 -20.95
C ALA A 30 12.77 4.83 -20.39
N ALA A 31 13.25 6.08 -20.43
CA ALA A 31 14.52 6.46 -19.84
C ALA A 31 14.47 6.62 -18.30
N LYS A 32 13.27 6.61 -17.71
CA LYS A 32 13.00 6.75 -16.27
C LYS A 32 13.67 7.99 -15.66
N ARG A 33 13.60 9.12 -16.36
CA ARG A 33 14.21 10.38 -15.90
C ARG A 33 13.65 10.81 -14.56
N GLY A 34 14.49 11.41 -13.73
CA GLY A 34 14.05 12.12 -12.53
C GLY A 34 13.52 13.53 -12.82
N PRO A 35 12.97 14.23 -11.81
CA PRO A 35 12.37 15.57 -11.98
C PRO A 35 13.28 16.59 -12.67
N ALA A 36 14.54 16.68 -12.25
CA ALA A 36 15.50 17.64 -12.80
C ALA A 36 15.89 17.32 -14.25
N GLU A 37 15.94 16.04 -14.61
CA GLU A 37 16.24 15.60 -15.99
C GLU A 37 15.07 15.89 -16.93
N ARG A 38 13.83 15.65 -16.47
CA ARG A 38 12.61 15.95 -17.22
C ARG A 38 12.45 17.45 -17.47
N ALA A 39 12.66 18.27 -16.45
CA ALA A 39 12.62 19.72 -16.58
C ALA A 39 13.66 20.25 -17.59
N ARG A 40 14.89 19.69 -17.58
CA ARG A 40 15.90 20.01 -18.60
C ARG A 40 15.47 19.58 -19.99
N MET A 41 14.97 18.35 -20.14
CA MET A 41 14.48 17.82 -21.41
C MET A 41 13.38 18.73 -22.00
N LEU A 42 12.35 19.08 -21.23
CA LEU A 42 11.28 19.97 -21.67
C LEU A 42 11.82 21.34 -22.11
N LYS A 43 12.76 21.90 -21.34
CA LYS A 43 13.41 23.16 -21.67
C LYS A 43 14.18 23.10 -22.98
N GLU A 44 14.97 22.05 -23.20
CA GLU A 44 15.73 21.81 -24.44
C GLU A 44 14.80 21.61 -25.65
N LEU A 45 13.66 20.96 -25.44
CA LEU A 45 12.63 20.78 -26.45
C LEU A 45 11.81 22.04 -26.71
N GLY A 46 12.03 23.12 -25.94
CA GLY A 46 11.28 24.38 -26.02
C GLY A 46 9.81 24.25 -25.63
N ILE A 47 9.45 23.23 -24.86
CA ILE A 47 8.09 23.01 -24.34
C ILE A 47 8.06 23.57 -22.92
N ASN A 48 7.20 24.57 -22.69
CA ASN A 48 7.13 25.32 -21.44
C ASN A 48 5.91 24.95 -20.58
N ARG A 49 5.20 23.88 -20.90
CA ARG A 49 4.05 23.37 -20.12
C ARG A 49 4.11 21.86 -19.99
N SER A 50 3.78 21.37 -18.81
CA SER A 50 3.60 19.95 -18.57
C SER A 50 2.26 19.70 -17.88
N ALA A 51 1.48 18.79 -18.46
CA ALA A 51 0.42 18.07 -17.77
C ALA A 51 1.07 16.86 -17.11
N TYR A 52 0.98 16.79 -15.78
CA TYR A 52 1.73 15.84 -14.97
C TYR A 52 0.85 14.65 -14.58
N ASP A 53 1.19 13.47 -15.10
CA ASP A 53 0.67 12.19 -14.66
C ASP A 53 1.62 11.51 -13.67
N TRP A 54 1.10 10.56 -12.88
CA TRP A 54 1.84 10.02 -11.75
C TRP A 54 1.39 8.60 -11.37
N ARG A 55 2.27 7.97 -10.58
CA ARG A 55 2.09 6.65 -9.94
C ARG A 55 2.60 6.75 -8.51
N ALA A 56 2.32 5.75 -7.68
CA ALA A 56 2.73 5.74 -6.27
C ALA A 56 4.23 6.05 -6.05
N GLU A 57 5.10 5.57 -6.94
CA GLU A 57 6.55 5.84 -6.89
C GLU A 57 6.95 7.30 -7.09
N HIS A 58 6.08 8.11 -7.73
CA HIS A 58 6.33 9.52 -8.01
C HIS A 58 5.91 10.45 -6.87
N VAL A 59 5.05 9.99 -5.95
CA VAL A 59 4.51 10.78 -4.82
C VAL A 59 5.63 11.44 -3.99
N PRO A 60 6.72 10.74 -3.62
CA PRO A 60 7.82 11.34 -2.84
C PRO A 60 8.54 12.49 -3.57
N THR A 61 8.35 12.64 -4.89
CA THR A 61 9.07 13.60 -5.74
C THR A 61 8.21 14.75 -6.26
N PHE A 62 6.92 14.84 -5.91
CA PHE A 62 6.03 15.91 -6.39
C PHE A 62 6.58 17.32 -6.17
N GLU A 63 7.10 17.59 -4.97
CA GLU A 63 7.66 18.90 -4.64
C GLU A 63 8.91 19.21 -5.47
N GLN A 64 9.75 18.21 -5.71
CA GLN A 64 10.93 18.37 -6.54
C GLN A 64 10.56 18.67 -8.01
N GLU A 65 9.50 18.04 -8.53
CA GLU A 65 8.99 18.34 -9.88
C GLU A 65 8.55 19.80 -9.99
N ILE A 66 7.76 20.29 -9.02
CA ILE A 66 7.30 21.68 -8.97
C ILE A 66 8.50 22.65 -8.97
N LEU A 67 9.49 22.39 -8.11
CA LEU A 67 10.66 23.25 -7.96
C LEU A 67 11.53 23.28 -9.24
N GLU A 68 11.73 22.13 -9.88
CA GLU A 68 12.50 22.06 -11.12
C GLU A 68 11.74 22.71 -12.29
N TYR A 69 10.41 22.57 -12.35
CA TYR A 69 9.59 23.28 -13.33
C TYR A 69 9.68 24.80 -13.16
N GLN A 70 9.53 25.31 -11.93
CA GLN A 70 9.67 26.74 -11.64
C GLN A 70 11.07 27.26 -12.03
N LYS A 71 12.12 26.53 -11.68
CA LYS A 71 13.51 26.86 -12.02
C LYS A 71 13.76 26.95 -13.52
N HIS A 72 13.09 26.11 -14.32
CA HIS A 72 13.26 26.08 -15.78
C HIS A 72 12.24 26.93 -16.54
N GLY A 73 11.29 27.57 -15.83
CA GLY A 73 10.22 28.38 -16.42
C GLY A 73 9.19 27.52 -17.14
N ILE A 74 8.92 26.33 -16.62
CA ILE A 74 7.90 25.40 -17.09
C ILE A 74 6.66 25.58 -16.21
N GLU A 75 5.53 25.82 -16.85
CA GLU A 75 4.23 25.89 -16.19
C GLU A 75 3.75 24.46 -15.87
N PHE A 76 3.47 24.23 -14.58
CA PHE A 76 2.77 23.04 -14.11
C PHE A 76 1.29 23.17 -14.51
N PHE A 77 0.99 22.79 -15.74
CA PHE A 77 -0.23 23.17 -16.45
C PHE A 77 -1.44 22.35 -16.02
N ALA A 78 -1.27 21.05 -15.84
CA ALA A 78 -2.32 20.16 -15.40
C ALA A 78 -1.78 19.04 -14.50
N PHE A 79 -2.66 18.44 -13.73
CA PHE A 79 -2.38 17.30 -12.87
C PHE A 79 -3.42 16.21 -13.11
N TRP A 80 -2.94 14.99 -13.37
CA TRP A 80 -3.78 13.82 -13.55
C TRP A 80 -4.35 13.34 -12.22
N ASN A 81 -5.67 13.11 -12.19
CA ASN A 81 -6.38 12.57 -11.04
C ASN A 81 -6.25 13.44 -9.76
N VAL A 82 -6.32 12.82 -8.58
CA VAL A 82 -6.34 13.52 -7.29
C VAL A 82 -5.29 12.94 -6.34
N HIS A 83 -4.61 13.80 -5.58
CA HIS A 83 -3.74 13.38 -4.49
C HIS A 83 -3.63 14.49 -3.44
N GLU A 84 -3.76 14.15 -2.16
CA GLU A 84 -3.75 15.14 -1.07
C GLU A 84 -2.41 15.87 -0.96
N ASP A 85 -1.28 15.16 -1.05
CA ASP A 85 0.04 15.79 -1.02
C ASP A 85 0.24 16.77 -2.19
N ALA A 86 -0.24 16.44 -3.40
CA ALA A 86 -0.15 17.35 -4.54
C ALA A 86 -1.00 18.61 -4.31
N PHE A 87 -2.22 18.47 -3.78
CA PHE A 87 -3.08 19.60 -3.47
C PHE A 87 -2.50 20.51 -2.38
N ALA A 88 -1.88 19.95 -1.34
CA ALA A 88 -1.17 20.73 -0.32
C ALA A 88 0.02 21.49 -0.93
N LEU A 89 0.73 20.88 -1.88
CA LEU A 89 1.81 21.55 -2.61
C LEU A 89 1.31 22.65 -3.55
N PHE A 90 0.18 22.47 -4.22
CA PHE A 90 -0.41 23.52 -5.07
C PHE A 90 -0.79 24.75 -4.23
N GLU A 91 -1.33 24.56 -3.03
CA GLU A 91 -1.60 25.65 -2.10
C GLU A 91 -0.29 26.32 -1.63
N LYS A 92 0.70 25.52 -1.19
CA LYS A 92 2.02 25.99 -0.75
C LYS A 92 2.72 26.85 -1.79
N TYR A 93 2.69 26.42 -3.05
CA TYR A 93 3.37 27.09 -4.17
C TYR A 93 2.45 28.01 -4.98
N LYS A 94 1.20 28.21 -4.54
CA LYS A 94 0.18 29.04 -5.21
C LYS A 94 -0.02 28.68 -6.68
N LEU A 95 0.00 27.39 -6.98
CA LEU A 95 -0.23 26.86 -8.32
C LEU A 95 -1.72 26.62 -8.54
N GLN A 96 -2.16 26.81 -9.78
CA GLN A 96 -3.55 26.59 -10.20
C GLN A 96 -3.61 25.68 -11.43
N PRO A 97 -3.03 24.46 -11.38
CA PRO A 97 -3.07 23.55 -12.51
C PRO A 97 -4.53 23.16 -12.82
N GLN A 98 -4.80 22.76 -14.06
CA GLN A 98 -6.03 22.03 -14.33
C GLN A 98 -5.98 20.67 -13.64
N ILE A 99 -7.09 20.22 -13.06
CA ILE A 99 -7.22 18.87 -12.53
C ILE A 99 -7.97 18.04 -13.55
N TRP A 100 -7.35 16.99 -14.07
CA TRP A 100 -7.91 16.13 -15.11
C TRP A 100 -8.41 14.83 -14.48
N GLN A 101 -9.68 14.51 -14.68
CA GLN A 101 -10.25 13.28 -14.12
C GLN A 101 -11.18 12.61 -15.12
N THR A 102 -11.06 11.30 -15.24
CA THR A 102 -11.97 10.46 -16.04
C THR A 102 -13.39 10.49 -15.50
N LEU A 103 -14.33 10.13 -16.37
CA LEU A 103 -15.73 9.90 -16.02
C LEU A 103 -16.05 8.42 -16.26
N GLY A 104 -16.42 7.69 -15.21
CA GLY A 104 -16.91 6.32 -15.36
C GLY A 104 -18.38 6.29 -15.77
N ASP A 105 -18.92 5.09 -16.04
CA ASP A 105 -20.37 4.90 -16.12
C ASP A 105 -20.93 4.87 -14.69
N PRO A 106 -21.75 5.84 -14.28
CA PRO A 106 -22.26 5.91 -12.91
C PRO A 106 -23.36 4.87 -12.63
N GLY A 107 -23.81 4.14 -13.65
CA GLY A 107 -25.02 3.31 -13.57
C GLY A 107 -26.29 4.17 -13.62
N GLY A 108 -27.41 3.58 -14.05
CA GLY A 108 -28.70 4.26 -14.14
C GLY A 108 -29.58 3.73 -15.27
N ASP A 109 -30.89 3.91 -15.12
CA ASP A 109 -31.91 3.34 -16.02
C ASP A 109 -32.03 4.13 -17.34
N ASP A 110 -31.71 5.43 -17.32
CA ASP A 110 -31.74 6.31 -18.49
C ASP A 110 -30.61 7.34 -18.50
N GLN A 111 -30.49 8.04 -19.63
CA GLN A 111 -29.42 9.02 -19.86
C GLN A 111 -29.46 10.21 -18.89
N ALA A 112 -30.64 10.69 -18.51
CA ALA A 112 -30.76 11.84 -17.61
C ALA A 112 -30.31 11.46 -16.20
N ALA A 113 -30.71 10.28 -15.73
CA ALA A 113 -30.27 9.71 -14.46
C ALA A 113 -28.76 9.50 -14.43
N LYS A 114 -28.16 8.98 -15.52
CA LYS A 114 -26.70 8.83 -15.63
C LYS A 114 -25.97 10.18 -15.56
N VAL A 115 -26.45 11.20 -16.29
CA VAL A 115 -25.85 12.54 -16.24
C VAL A 115 -25.91 13.15 -14.84
N GLU A 116 -27.06 13.05 -14.15
CA GLU A 116 -27.19 13.53 -12.77
C GLU A 116 -26.24 12.79 -11.82
N ALA A 117 -26.22 11.46 -11.88
CA ALA A 117 -25.35 10.65 -11.03
C ALA A 117 -23.87 10.97 -11.24
N ALA A 118 -23.43 11.07 -12.50
CA ALA A 118 -22.07 11.47 -12.86
C ALA A 118 -21.72 12.88 -12.33
N ALA A 119 -22.63 13.85 -12.48
CA ALA A 119 -22.43 15.20 -11.96
C ALA A 119 -22.32 15.21 -10.43
N GLN A 120 -23.16 14.44 -9.73
CA GLN A 120 -23.11 14.33 -8.27
C GLN A 120 -21.79 13.69 -7.80
N GLN A 121 -21.31 12.65 -8.47
CA GLN A 121 -20.02 12.01 -8.16
C GLN A 121 -18.84 12.99 -8.29
N LYS A 122 -18.89 13.95 -9.24
CA LYS A 122 -17.84 14.96 -9.43
C LYS A 122 -18.04 16.24 -8.61
N LEU A 123 -19.19 16.42 -7.95
CA LEU A 123 -19.55 17.68 -7.29
C LEU A 123 -18.57 18.09 -6.19
N ALA A 124 -18.08 17.14 -5.39
CA ALA A 124 -17.10 17.41 -4.34
C ALA A 124 -15.77 17.93 -4.93
N LEU A 125 -15.28 17.30 -6.00
CA LEU A 125 -14.07 17.73 -6.69
C LEU A 125 -14.26 19.07 -7.40
N ALA A 126 -15.43 19.31 -8.01
CA ALA A 126 -15.78 20.59 -8.62
C ALA A 126 -15.78 21.73 -7.59
N LYS A 127 -16.32 21.51 -6.40
CA LYS A 127 -16.27 22.47 -5.28
C LYS A 127 -14.82 22.75 -4.85
N ARG A 128 -14.02 21.70 -4.66
CA ARG A 128 -12.62 21.82 -4.23
C ARG A 128 -11.77 22.58 -5.25
N THR A 129 -11.81 22.17 -6.51
CA THR A 129 -11.05 22.81 -7.60
C THR A 129 -11.44 24.29 -7.76
N LYS A 130 -12.73 24.62 -7.64
CA LYS A 130 -13.20 26.01 -7.63
C LYS A 130 -12.58 26.82 -6.49
N ALA A 131 -12.55 26.26 -5.27
CA ALA A 131 -11.97 26.94 -4.11
C ALA A 131 -10.46 27.18 -4.25
N MET A 132 -9.74 26.29 -4.96
CA MET A 132 -8.32 26.45 -5.26
C MET A 132 -8.05 27.40 -6.44
N GLY A 133 -9.08 27.77 -7.20
CA GLY A 133 -8.94 28.49 -8.48
C GLY A 133 -8.42 27.61 -9.63
N CYS A 134 -8.43 26.29 -9.46
CA CYS A 134 -8.05 25.32 -10.49
C CYS A 134 -9.24 25.05 -11.42
N LYS A 135 -8.99 24.81 -12.72
CA LYS A 135 -10.02 24.27 -13.64
C LYS A 135 -10.19 22.77 -13.41
N LEU A 136 -11.40 22.25 -13.61
CA LEU A 136 -11.65 20.79 -13.64
C LEU A 136 -11.91 20.35 -15.09
N GLY A 137 -11.09 19.45 -15.59
CA GLY A 137 -11.21 18.84 -16.91
C GLY A 137 -11.78 17.43 -16.82
N LEU A 138 -12.95 17.20 -17.39
CA LEU A 138 -13.50 15.87 -17.62
C LEU A 138 -12.73 15.24 -18.78
N TYR A 139 -11.94 14.22 -18.48
CA TYR A 139 -11.06 13.56 -19.42
C TYR A 139 -11.81 12.41 -20.11
N ASN A 140 -11.80 12.37 -21.44
CA ASN A 140 -12.41 11.27 -22.18
C ASN A 140 -11.56 10.00 -22.05
N HIS A 141 -12.20 8.94 -21.56
CA HIS A 141 -11.67 7.58 -21.53
C HIS A 141 -12.79 6.66 -22.05
N GLY A 142 -12.51 5.46 -22.57
CA GLY A 142 -13.54 4.64 -23.24
C GLY A 142 -14.84 4.41 -22.44
N GLY A 143 -15.85 3.80 -23.06
CA GLY A 143 -17.16 3.61 -22.45
C GLY A 143 -17.99 4.90 -22.31
N TRP A 144 -18.96 4.93 -21.39
CA TRP A 144 -19.97 6.00 -21.31
C TRP A 144 -19.38 7.40 -21.10
N GLY A 145 -18.35 7.54 -20.27
CA GLY A 145 -17.71 8.83 -20.02
C GLY A 145 -16.73 9.30 -21.11
N GLY A 146 -16.49 8.49 -22.15
CA GLY A 146 -15.70 8.86 -23.32
C GLY A 146 -16.49 9.54 -24.42
N GLU A 147 -17.80 9.31 -24.42
CA GLU A 147 -18.72 9.82 -25.44
C GLU A 147 -18.83 11.35 -25.36
N PRO A 148 -18.56 12.10 -26.45
CA PRO A 148 -18.60 13.56 -26.49
C PRO A 148 -19.91 14.15 -25.95
N ARG A 149 -21.05 13.54 -26.27
CA ARG A 149 -22.37 14.00 -25.81
C ARG A 149 -22.53 13.87 -24.30
N ASN A 150 -21.98 12.82 -23.70
CA ASN A 150 -22.09 12.57 -22.27
C ASN A 150 -21.20 13.54 -21.49
N LEU A 151 -19.97 13.75 -21.96
CA LEU A 151 -19.06 14.76 -21.41
C LEU A 151 -19.68 16.16 -21.43
N VAL A 152 -20.28 16.56 -22.57
CA VAL A 152 -20.99 17.84 -22.70
C VAL A 152 -22.17 17.93 -21.73
N ALA A 153 -23.00 16.90 -21.63
CA ALA A 153 -24.15 16.90 -20.73
C ALA A 153 -23.74 17.01 -19.25
N VAL A 154 -22.68 16.32 -18.84
CA VAL A 154 -22.17 16.41 -17.46
C VAL A 154 -21.54 17.79 -17.20
N CYS A 155 -20.80 18.35 -18.16
CA CYS A 155 -20.31 19.72 -18.05
C CYS A 155 -21.47 20.72 -17.90
N GLN A 156 -22.49 20.64 -18.75
CA GLN A 156 -23.68 21.49 -18.67
C GLN A 156 -24.31 21.41 -17.28
N ARG A 157 -24.51 20.19 -16.79
CA ARG A 157 -25.12 19.97 -15.47
C ARG A 157 -24.28 20.56 -14.33
N LEU A 158 -22.96 20.37 -14.34
CA LEU A 158 -22.08 20.96 -13.33
C LEU A 158 -22.04 22.49 -13.40
N ARG A 159 -22.12 23.07 -14.61
CA ARG A 159 -22.21 24.54 -14.79
C ARG A 159 -23.53 25.10 -14.28
N GLU A 160 -24.66 24.42 -14.48
CA GLU A 160 -25.96 24.77 -13.87
C GLU A 160 -25.89 24.77 -12.34
N LEU A 161 -25.12 23.83 -11.75
CA LEU A 161 -24.84 23.78 -10.31
C LEU A 161 -23.84 24.84 -9.83
N GLY A 162 -23.42 25.76 -10.70
CA GLY A 162 -22.54 26.89 -10.37
C GLY A 162 -21.05 26.59 -10.53
N HIS A 163 -20.66 25.55 -11.26
CA HIS A 163 -19.26 25.19 -11.52
C HIS A 163 -18.87 25.47 -12.98
N ASP A 164 -18.83 26.76 -13.35
CA ASP A 164 -18.45 27.28 -14.67
C ASP A 164 -17.02 26.94 -15.11
N HIS A 165 -16.12 26.70 -14.14
CA HIS A 165 -14.73 26.30 -14.36
C HIS A 165 -14.56 24.85 -14.83
N VAL A 166 -15.64 24.05 -14.88
CA VAL A 166 -15.63 22.69 -15.40
C VAL A 166 -15.68 22.69 -16.94
N GLY A 167 -14.85 21.84 -17.55
CA GLY A 167 -14.76 21.68 -19.00
C GLY A 167 -14.24 20.29 -19.38
N ILE A 168 -13.87 20.12 -20.64
CA ILE A 168 -13.51 18.85 -21.26
C ILE A 168 -12.04 18.86 -21.64
N VAL A 169 -11.35 17.76 -21.38
CA VAL A 169 -10.02 17.45 -21.91
C VAL A 169 -10.18 16.27 -22.84
N TYR A 170 -10.00 16.50 -24.14
CA TYR A 170 -10.27 15.47 -25.14
C TYR A 170 -8.99 14.96 -25.78
N ASN A 171 -8.84 13.64 -25.81
CA ASN A 171 -7.67 12.90 -26.23
C ASN A 171 -8.02 12.07 -27.45
N PHE A 172 -7.27 12.27 -28.53
CA PHE A 172 -7.48 11.59 -29.80
C PHE A 172 -7.42 10.06 -29.65
N HIS A 173 -6.45 9.53 -28.90
CA HIS A 173 -6.29 8.09 -28.73
C HIS A 173 -7.45 7.37 -28.01
N HIS A 174 -8.33 8.10 -27.32
CA HIS A 174 -9.58 7.57 -26.78
C HIS A 174 -10.80 7.86 -27.67
N GLY A 175 -10.64 8.68 -28.70
CA GLY A 175 -11.70 9.11 -29.63
C GLY A 175 -11.76 8.33 -30.95
N HIS A 176 -11.18 7.12 -31.05
CA HIS A 176 -11.17 6.35 -32.29
C HIS A 176 -12.57 6.03 -32.83
N GLY A 177 -13.55 5.83 -31.94
CA GLY A 177 -14.96 5.66 -32.33
C GLY A 177 -15.58 6.90 -32.98
N HIS A 178 -14.95 8.07 -32.81
CA HIS A 178 -15.44 9.36 -33.27
C HIS A 178 -14.63 9.99 -34.41
N ILE A 179 -13.82 9.20 -35.11
CA ILE A 179 -13.12 9.70 -36.31
C ILE A 179 -14.15 10.13 -37.37
N ALA A 180 -15.20 9.33 -37.57
CA ALA A 180 -16.19 9.55 -38.62
C ALA A 180 -17.13 10.74 -38.34
N ASP A 181 -17.38 11.06 -37.07
CA ASP A 181 -18.26 12.16 -36.63
C ASP A 181 -17.50 13.24 -35.85
N TRP A 182 -16.19 13.37 -36.09
CA TRP A 182 -15.31 14.28 -35.36
C TRP A 182 -15.76 15.74 -35.45
N SER A 183 -16.22 16.18 -36.63
CA SER A 183 -16.68 17.55 -36.85
C SER A 183 -17.90 17.89 -35.99
N GLU A 184 -18.89 16.99 -35.96
CA GLU A 184 -20.07 17.10 -35.12
C GLU A 184 -19.73 17.03 -33.63
N SER A 185 -18.86 16.11 -33.24
CA SER A 185 -18.39 15.93 -31.86
C SER A 185 -17.62 17.15 -31.37
N LEU A 186 -16.69 17.68 -32.16
CA LEU A 186 -15.94 18.89 -31.83
C LEU A 186 -16.87 20.09 -31.67
N LYS A 187 -17.84 20.26 -32.58
CA LYS A 187 -18.79 21.38 -32.55
C LYS A 187 -19.57 21.45 -31.23
N ILE A 188 -20.02 20.32 -30.69
CA ILE A 188 -20.74 20.29 -29.41
C ILE A 188 -19.81 20.47 -28.21
N MET A 189 -18.56 20.00 -28.31
CA MET A 189 -17.58 20.11 -27.22
C MET A 189 -16.92 21.49 -27.13
N LEU A 190 -16.83 22.23 -28.25
CA LEU A 190 -16.06 23.47 -28.36
C LEU A 190 -16.29 24.49 -27.22
N PRO A 191 -17.52 24.77 -26.75
CA PRO A 191 -17.76 25.72 -25.64
C PRO A 191 -17.25 25.25 -24.26
N TYR A 192 -16.84 23.99 -24.16
CA TYR A 192 -16.43 23.34 -22.92
C TYR A 192 -14.97 22.89 -22.95
N LEU A 193 -14.26 22.94 -24.09
CA LEU A 193 -12.90 22.42 -24.21
C LEU A 193 -11.88 23.26 -23.42
N HIS A 194 -11.17 22.61 -22.50
CA HIS A 194 -10.01 23.17 -21.81
C HIS A 194 -8.69 22.84 -22.50
N CYS A 195 -8.58 21.64 -23.09
CA CYS A 195 -7.37 21.14 -23.76
C CYS A 195 -7.72 20.04 -24.77
N LEU A 196 -6.99 19.99 -25.88
CA LEU A 196 -7.03 18.87 -26.83
C LEU A 196 -5.66 18.19 -26.88
N ASN A 197 -5.62 16.89 -26.62
CA ASN A 197 -4.41 16.08 -26.65
C ASN A 197 -4.38 15.26 -27.93
N LEU A 198 -3.35 15.47 -28.75
CA LEU A 198 -3.25 14.96 -30.11
C LEU A 198 -2.25 13.82 -30.20
N ASN A 199 -2.54 12.88 -31.11
CA ASN A 199 -1.65 11.84 -31.59
C ASN A 199 -2.05 11.50 -33.04
N GLY A 200 -1.24 10.70 -33.73
CA GLY A 200 -1.61 10.12 -35.01
C GLY A 200 -2.75 9.09 -34.86
N MET A 201 -3.71 9.13 -35.78
CA MET A 201 -4.98 8.39 -35.68
C MET A 201 -5.17 7.45 -36.87
N ASN A 202 -5.55 6.21 -36.59
CA ASN A 202 -5.76 5.16 -37.57
C ASN A 202 -7.11 4.46 -37.40
N ASP A 203 -7.53 3.72 -38.43
CA ASP A 203 -8.72 2.89 -38.35
C ASP A 203 -8.62 1.84 -37.23
N ARG A 204 -9.73 1.68 -36.51
CA ARG A 204 -9.91 0.61 -35.49
C ARG A 204 -8.83 0.59 -34.40
N ALA A 205 -8.16 1.73 -34.15
CA ALA A 205 -7.06 1.81 -33.20
C ALA A 205 -5.92 0.81 -33.48
N GLN A 206 -5.56 0.61 -34.75
CA GLN A 206 -4.49 -0.30 -35.18
C GLN A 206 -3.37 0.45 -35.94
N PRO A 207 -2.29 0.86 -35.25
CA PRO A 207 -2.14 0.91 -33.80
C PRO A 207 -2.92 2.08 -33.19
N LYS A 208 -3.21 2.01 -31.89
CA LYS A 208 -4.01 3.00 -31.15
C LYS A 208 -3.34 4.37 -31.07
N ILE A 209 -2.01 4.40 -31.03
CA ILE A 209 -1.25 5.63 -30.84
C ILE A 209 -0.10 5.65 -31.83
N LEU A 210 -0.07 6.69 -32.66
CA LEU A 210 1.02 7.01 -33.58
C LEU A 210 1.56 8.40 -33.27
N GLY A 211 2.78 8.68 -33.72
CA GLY A 211 3.23 10.07 -33.82
C GLY A 211 2.35 10.87 -34.77
N ILE A 212 2.12 12.14 -34.48
CA ILE A 212 1.38 13.04 -35.37
C ILE A 212 2.03 13.07 -36.77
N GLY A 213 1.20 13.04 -37.83
CA GLY A 213 1.65 13.03 -39.23
C GLY A 213 1.90 11.64 -39.80
N LYS A 214 1.61 10.59 -39.04
CA LYS A 214 1.83 9.18 -39.41
C LYS A 214 0.55 8.38 -39.54
N GLY A 215 -0.53 8.82 -38.90
CA GLY A 215 -1.83 8.20 -39.08
C GLY A 215 -2.50 8.66 -40.37
N THR A 216 -3.64 8.05 -40.65
CA THR A 216 -4.43 8.33 -41.86
C THR A 216 -5.43 9.46 -41.67
N HIS A 217 -5.80 9.78 -40.42
CA HIS A 217 -6.97 10.61 -40.13
C HIS A 217 -6.64 11.93 -39.42
N GLU A 218 -5.55 12.00 -38.64
CA GLU A 218 -5.33 13.12 -37.73
C GLU A 218 -5.12 14.46 -38.46
N ALA A 219 -4.59 14.46 -39.68
CA ALA A 219 -4.36 15.70 -40.41
C ALA A 219 -5.68 16.43 -40.75
N GLU A 220 -6.71 15.68 -41.14
CA GLU A 220 -8.05 16.24 -41.40
C GLU A 220 -8.76 16.60 -40.09
N MET A 221 -8.59 15.78 -39.06
CA MET A 221 -9.13 16.10 -37.72
C MET A 221 -8.51 17.39 -37.16
N ILE A 222 -7.20 17.60 -37.35
CA ILE A 222 -6.49 18.83 -36.98
C ILE A 222 -6.98 20.01 -37.82
N ARG A 223 -7.19 19.84 -39.13
CA ARG A 223 -7.80 20.88 -39.98
C ARG A 223 -9.17 21.30 -39.44
N THR A 224 -9.99 20.35 -39.02
CA THR A 224 -11.29 20.63 -38.40
C THR A 224 -11.15 21.44 -37.10
N ILE A 225 -10.10 21.19 -36.30
CA ILE A 225 -9.80 22.01 -35.12
C ILE A 225 -9.48 23.45 -35.52
N LEU A 226 -8.62 23.66 -36.52
CA LEU A 226 -8.24 24.99 -37.00
C LEU A 226 -9.46 25.77 -37.52
N ASP A 227 -10.32 25.11 -38.28
CA ASP A 227 -11.52 25.70 -38.88
C ASP A 227 -12.62 25.97 -37.83
N SER A 228 -12.56 25.31 -36.67
CA SER A 228 -13.55 25.49 -35.59
C SER A 228 -13.39 26.80 -34.81
N GLY A 229 -12.23 27.47 -34.93
CA GLY A 229 -11.89 28.64 -34.12
C GLY A 229 -11.44 28.32 -32.69
N TYR A 230 -11.09 27.05 -32.40
CA TYR A 230 -10.48 26.67 -31.13
C TYR A 230 -9.18 27.45 -30.89
N ASP A 231 -9.03 28.04 -29.71
CA ASP A 231 -7.87 28.86 -29.31
C ASP A 231 -7.16 28.32 -28.05
N GLY A 232 -7.57 27.14 -27.57
CA GLY A 232 -7.03 26.51 -26.37
C GLY A 232 -5.68 25.82 -26.55
N ARG A 233 -5.27 25.08 -25.51
CA ARG A 233 -3.97 24.41 -25.48
C ARG A 233 -4.00 23.08 -26.23
N ILE A 234 -2.86 22.75 -26.84
CA ILE A 234 -2.65 21.50 -27.55
C ILE A 234 -1.65 20.64 -26.78
N GLY A 235 -2.12 19.50 -26.28
CA GLY A 235 -1.28 18.46 -25.72
C GLY A 235 -0.63 17.62 -26.82
N ILE A 236 0.67 17.39 -26.68
CA ILE A 236 1.37 16.30 -27.37
C ILE A 236 1.79 15.29 -26.31
N LEU A 237 1.57 14.01 -26.60
CA LEU A 237 1.64 12.97 -25.58
C LEU A 237 2.57 11.83 -25.94
N ASP A 238 3.04 11.15 -24.90
CA ASP A 238 3.60 9.82 -25.01
C ASP A 238 2.70 8.82 -24.29
N HIS A 239 2.60 7.59 -24.80
CA HIS A 239 1.83 6.51 -24.16
C HIS A 239 2.27 5.17 -24.77
N ARG A 240 3.58 5.04 -25.02
CA ARG A 240 4.23 3.88 -25.63
C ARG A 240 5.44 3.53 -24.80
N ASP A 241 5.31 2.52 -23.95
CA ASP A 241 6.24 2.16 -22.87
C ASP A 241 7.69 1.90 -23.33
N GLN A 242 7.87 1.54 -24.60
CA GLN A 242 9.16 1.24 -25.21
C GLN A 242 9.88 2.48 -25.80
N LEU A 243 9.24 3.65 -25.79
CA LEU A 243 9.75 4.85 -26.42
C LEU A 243 10.31 5.83 -25.37
N ASP A 244 11.42 6.49 -25.70
CA ASP A 244 11.91 7.59 -24.88
C ASP A 244 10.94 8.78 -25.00
N ALA A 245 10.45 9.32 -23.88
CA ALA A 245 9.53 10.45 -23.87
C ALA A 245 10.07 11.66 -24.66
N ARG A 246 11.40 11.86 -24.67
CA ARG A 246 12.05 12.91 -25.47
C ARG A 246 11.81 12.69 -26.96
N ASP A 247 11.98 11.46 -27.42
CA ASP A 247 11.85 11.11 -28.83
C ASP A 247 10.38 11.11 -29.27
N SER A 248 9.48 10.70 -28.38
CA SER A 248 8.03 10.80 -28.57
C SER A 248 7.56 12.26 -28.70
N LEU A 249 8.04 13.15 -27.81
CA LEU A 249 7.73 14.57 -27.88
C LEU A 249 8.32 15.23 -29.14
N LEU A 250 9.54 14.85 -29.53
CA LEU A 250 10.16 15.30 -30.79
C LEU A 250 9.35 14.86 -32.00
N GLU A 251 8.99 13.58 -32.07
CA GLU A 251 8.17 13.01 -33.14
C GLU A 251 6.85 13.77 -33.28
N ASN A 252 6.13 13.99 -32.18
CA ASN A 252 4.84 14.69 -32.21
C ASN A 252 4.99 16.18 -32.54
N ARG A 253 6.00 16.87 -32.01
CA ARG A 253 6.26 18.28 -32.33
C ARG A 253 6.59 18.45 -33.82
N ASP A 254 7.50 17.64 -34.33
CA ASP A 254 7.95 17.73 -35.73
C ASP A 254 6.83 17.26 -36.68
N GLY A 255 6.05 16.26 -36.27
CA GLY A 255 4.82 15.82 -36.91
C GLY A 255 3.79 16.94 -37.02
N LEU A 256 3.55 17.66 -35.93
CA LEU A 256 2.62 18.80 -35.93
C LEU A 256 3.10 19.94 -36.82
N GLN A 257 4.41 20.22 -36.86
CA GLN A 257 4.99 21.18 -37.80
C GLN A 257 4.82 20.73 -39.26
N TRP A 258 4.96 19.44 -39.54
CA TRP A 258 4.73 18.87 -40.86
C TRP A 258 3.25 19.00 -41.26
N VAL A 259 2.31 18.61 -40.38
CA VAL A 259 0.86 18.74 -40.62
C VAL A 259 0.48 20.20 -40.86
N ARG A 260 1.02 21.13 -40.06
CA ARG A 260 0.80 22.57 -40.24
C ARG A 260 1.16 23.02 -41.66
N LYS A 261 2.35 22.66 -42.15
CA LYS A 261 2.80 23.01 -43.50
C LYS A 261 1.89 22.40 -44.57
N GLU A 262 1.52 21.12 -44.44
CA GLU A 262 0.62 20.45 -45.37
C GLU A 262 -0.78 21.09 -45.41
N ILE A 263 -1.27 21.60 -44.28
CA ILE A 263 -2.54 22.33 -44.22
C ILE A 263 -2.41 23.71 -44.87
N GLU A 264 -1.34 24.47 -44.58
CA GLU A 264 -1.08 25.78 -45.20
C GLU A 264 -0.91 25.66 -46.72
N LYS A 265 -0.18 24.64 -47.18
CA LYS A 265 0.02 24.32 -48.59
C LYS A 265 0.30 22.82 -48.76
N PRO A 266 -0.61 22.06 -49.41
CA PRO A 266 -0.40 20.65 -49.69
C PRO A 266 0.92 20.38 -50.41
N GLY A 267 1.69 19.40 -49.93
CA GLY A 267 3.01 19.01 -50.43
C GLY A 267 4.19 19.87 -49.94
N SER A 268 3.96 20.85 -49.06
CA SER A 268 5.02 21.74 -48.54
C SER A 268 5.69 21.25 -47.25
N GLY A 269 5.15 20.22 -46.61
CA GLY A 269 5.70 19.60 -45.40
C GLY A 269 7.03 18.87 -45.65
N GLY A 270 7.28 18.44 -46.89
CA GLY A 270 8.46 17.64 -47.24
C GLY A 270 8.35 16.18 -46.75
N PRO A 271 9.47 15.47 -46.58
CA PRO A 271 9.47 14.11 -46.03
C PRO A 271 8.84 14.08 -44.64
N ARG A 272 8.03 13.05 -44.37
CA ARG A 272 7.45 12.85 -43.03
C ARG A 272 8.56 12.63 -41.99
N PRO A 273 8.36 13.08 -40.73
CA PRO A 273 9.30 12.81 -39.65
C PRO A 273 9.56 11.31 -39.49
N VAL A 274 10.83 10.97 -39.27
CA VAL A 274 11.29 9.58 -39.15
C VAL A 274 10.66 8.93 -37.91
N ASP A 275 10.42 7.62 -37.96
CA ASP A 275 10.07 6.84 -36.78
C ASP A 275 11.19 6.94 -35.74
N PRO A 276 10.89 7.44 -34.52
CA PRO A 276 11.85 7.35 -33.47
C PRO A 276 12.10 5.86 -33.24
N LYS A 277 13.38 5.49 -33.12
CA LYS A 277 13.72 4.11 -32.83
C LYS A 277 13.16 3.80 -31.45
N PRO A 278 12.46 2.67 -31.25
CA PRO A 278 12.25 2.16 -29.90
C PRO A 278 13.59 2.20 -29.18
N VAL A 279 13.58 2.58 -27.91
CA VAL A 279 14.77 2.36 -27.10
C VAL A 279 14.98 0.85 -27.17
N ASP A 280 16.11 0.39 -27.70
CA ASP A 280 16.50 -1.02 -27.53
C ASP A 280 16.27 -1.28 -26.05
N PRO A 281 15.39 -2.25 -25.65
CA PRO A 281 15.12 -2.49 -24.25
C PRO A 281 16.50 -2.56 -23.63
N LYS A 282 16.82 -1.60 -22.74
CA LYS A 282 18.18 -1.45 -22.23
C LYS A 282 18.57 -2.88 -21.93
N PRO A 283 19.63 -3.45 -22.55
CA PRO A 283 20.16 -4.69 -22.04
C PRO A 283 20.25 -4.41 -20.55
N ILE A 284 19.72 -5.30 -19.70
CA ILE A 284 20.18 -5.35 -18.32
C ILE A 284 21.68 -5.23 -18.47
N GLU A 285 22.28 -4.06 -18.15
CA GLU A 285 23.55 -3.69 -18.75
C GLU A 285 24.50 -4.83 -18.43
N SER A 286 24.82 -5.62 -19.46
CA SER A 286 25.85 -6.61 -19.37
C SER A 286 27.09 -5.77 -19.32
N ARG A 287 27.60 -5.65 -18.09
CA ARG A 287 28.90 -5.10 -17.76
C ARG A 287 29.88 -5.31 -18.91
N PRO A 288 30.74 -4.32 -19.22
CA PRO A 288 31.95 -4.60 -19.97
C PRO A 288 32.63 -5.82 -19.36
N SER A 289 32.79 -6.86 -20.16
CA SER A 289 33.54 -8.05 -19.83
C SER A 289 34.99 -7.65 -19.56
N GLY A 290 35.36 -7.45 -18.30
CA GLY A 290 36.74 -7.16 -17.97
C GLY A 290 36.96 -6.37 -16.68
N ALA A 291 36.33 -6.77 -15.59
CA ALA A 291 36.89 -6.73 -14.24
C ALA A 291 35.82 -7.19 -13.24
N THR A 292 36.12 -8.28 -12.55
CA THR A 292 35.36 -8.87 -11.47
C THR A 292 35.27 -7.95 -10.25
N SER A 293 34.07 -7.62 -9.79
CA SER A 293 33.69 -7.80 -8.38
C SER A 293 32.16 -7.86 -8.23
N ALA A 294 31.72 -8.74 -7.34
CA ALA A 294 30.34 -8.93 -6.94
C ALA A 294 29.88 -7.71 -6.13
N VAL A 295 28.77 -7.07 -6.53
CA VAL A 295 28.09 -6.11 -5.64
C VAL A 295 27.21 -6.96 -4.74
N ASP A 296 27.63 -7.11 -3.49
CA ASP A 296 26.99 -7.90 -2.44
C ASP A 296 25.57 -7.35 -2.20
N ARG A 297 24.53 -8.12 -2.56
CA ARG A 297 23.15 -7.76 -2.19
C ARG A 297 23.07 -7.92 -0.68
N GLY A 298 22.78 -6.82 0.04
CA GLY A 298 22.71 -6.80 1.50
C GLY A 298 21.96 -7.99 2.13
N ARG A 299 22.27 -8.30 3.39
CA ARG A 299 21.82 -9.51 4.08
C ARG A 299 20.58 -9.23 4.93
N LEU A 300 19.65 -10.18 4.96
CA LEU A 300 18.62 -10.24 5.99
C LEU A 300 19.08 -11.23 7.06
N VAL A 301 19.03 -10.78 8.31
CA VAL A 301 19.30 -11.62 9.48
C VAL A 301 18.08 -11.59 10.41
N PRO A 302 17.88 -12.61 11.26
CA PRO A 302 16.75 -12.63 12.18
C PRO A 302 16.70 -11.35 13.02
N GLY A 303 15.53 -10.72 13.07
CA GLY A 303 15.31 -9.58 13.95
C GLY A 303 15.13 -10.04 15.40
N SER A 304 15.23 -9.09 16.34
CA SER A 304 15.09 -9.36 17.77
C SER A 304 14.40 -8.20 18.47
N ASP A 305 13.60 -8.50 19.48
CA ASP A 305 12.99 -7.49 20.35
C ASP A 305 14.05 -6.61 21.03
N ALA A 306 15.25 -7.15 21.24
CA ALA A 306 16.38 -6.41 21.78
C ALA A 306 16.88 -5.31 20.83
N TYR A 307 16.64 -5.43 19.51
CA TYR A 307 16.99 -4.40 18.53
C TYR A 307 15.97 -3.26 18.51
N ARG A 308 14.75 -3.49 19.00
CA ARG A 308 13.62 -2.54 18.93
C ARG A 308 13.53 -1.58 20.12
N ARG A 309 14.21 -1.92 21.21
CA ARG A 309 14.02 -1.27 22.53
C ARG A 309 15.23 -0.41 22.87
N PRO A 310 15.17 0.93 22.66
CA PRO A 310 16.19 1.82 23.20
C PRO A 310 16.23 1.71 24.74
N PRO A 311 17.40 1.87 25.38
CA PRO A 311 18.64 2.36 24.78
C PRO A 311 19.45 1.28 24.03
N ILE A 312 19.88 1.60 22.81
CA ILE A 312 20.80 0.78 22.00
C ILE A 312 21.87 1.64 21.34
N THR A 313 22.98 1.00 20.98
CA THR A 313 24.02 1.60 20.13
C THR A 313 24.24 0.73 18.91
N VAL A 314 24.26 1.36 17.74
CA VAL A 314 24.47 0.71 16.43
C VAL A 314 25.76 1.26 15.85
N GLU A 315 26.71 0.40 15.51
CA GLU A 315 27.99 0.76 14.92
C GLU A 315 28.18 -0.01 13.61
N VAL A 316 28.65 0.69 12.57
CA VAL A 316 28.82 0.14 11.22
C VAL A 316 30.16 0.62 10.66
N ARG A 317 30.93 -0.29 10.05
CA ARG A 317 32.05 0.10 9.18
C ARG A 317 31.63 -0.13 7.74
N ALA A 318 31.66 0.92 6.92
CA ALA A 318 31.23 0.85 5.53
C ALA A 318 32.05 1.74 4.60
N THR A 319 32.15 1.34 3.33
CA THR A 319 32.77 2.10 2.24
C THR A 319 31.71 2.32 1.16
N LEU A 320 31.29 3.56 0.93
CA LEU A 320 30.20 3.91 -0.01
C LEU A 320 30.73 4.81 -1.12
N ASP A 321 30.40 4.53 -2.38
CA ASP A 321 30.95 5.25 -3.55
C ASP A 321 29.89 6.02 -4.35
N ARG A 322 28.60 5.77 -4.10
CA ARG A 322 27.49 6.36 -4.85
C ARG A 322 26.57 7.19 -3.98
N ARG A 323 26.48 8.49 -4.29
CA ARG A 323 25.55 9.43 -3.62
C ARG A 323 24.22 9.63 -4.35
N ASP A 324 24.09 9.15 -5.58
CA ASP A 324 22.92 9.31 -6.47
C ASP A 324 21.80 8.29 -6.19
N GLN A 325 21.83 7.67 -5.01
CA GLN A 325 20.83 6.75 -4.50
C GLN A 325 20.85 6.75 -2.97
N TYR A 326 19.84 6.12 -2.36
CA TYR A 326 19.91 5.77 -0.95
C TYR A 326 20.86 4.60 -0.75
N ASN A 327 21.72 4.65 0.27
CA ASN A 327 22.50 3.49 0.70
C ASN A 327 22.09 3.07 2.11
N ILE A 328 21.39 1.95 2.22
CA ILE A 328 20.92 1.43 3.50
C ILE A 328 22.07 0.68 4.19
N LEU A 329 22.51 1.14 5.34
CA LEU A 329 23.58 0.50 6.10
C LEU A 329 23.00 -0.62 6.97
N VAL A 330 21.99 -0.29 7.76
CA VAL A 330 21.29 -1.23 8.63
C VAL A 330 19.87 -0.74 8.91
N ALA A 331 18.89 -1.63 8.87
CA ALA A 331 17.46 -1.33 9.06
C ALA A 331 16.76 -2.42 9.87
N SER A 332 16.02 -2.07 10.92
CA SER A 332 15.26 -3.02 11.74
C SER A 332 13.78 -3.00 11.38
N ASP A 333 13.16 -4.17 11.25
CA ASP A 333 11.75 -4.32 10.90
C ASP A 333 11.37 -3.65 9.57
N THR A 334 10.13 -3.85 9.12
CA THR A 334 9.58 -3.13 7.96
C THR A 334 9.24 -1.69 8.32
N LYS A 335 9.25 -0.76 7.37
CA LYS A 335 8.88 0.65 7.60
C LYS A 335 7.46 0.87 8.12
N GLN A 336 6.59 -0.14 8.01
CA GLN A 336 5.24 -0.14 8.59
C GLN A 336 5.23 -0.24 10.13
N SER A 337 6.34 -0.68 10.74
CA SER A 337 6.44 -0.83 12.20
C SER A 337 6.78 0.50 12.87
N ILE A 338 6.04 0.86 13.93
CA ILE A 338 6.39 2.01 14.78
C ILE A 338 7.73 1.81 15.53
N ASP A 339 8.24 0.58 15.58
CA ASP A 339 9.54 0.23 16.18
C ASP A 339 10.69 0.24 15.17
N HIS A 340 10.41 0.50 13.89
CA HIS A 340 11.43 0.57 12.84
C HIS A 340 12.46 1.66 13.13
N TRP A 341 13.71 1.34 12.83
CA TRP A 341 14.78 2.31 12.70
C TRP A 341 15.73 1.89 11.59
N GLU A 342 16.33 2.86 10.92
CA GLU A 342 17.37 2.61 9.92
C GLU A 342 18.46 3.67 9.96
N LEU A 343 19.68 3.25 9.59
CA LEU A 343 20.83 4.11 9.33
C LEU A 343 21.17 4.01 7.85
N PHE A 344 21.24 5.13 7.16
CA PHE A 344 21.40 5.18 5.70
C PHE A 344 22.03 6.50 5.23
N THR A 345 22.31 6.60 3.94
CA THR A 345 22.68 7.88 3.31
C THR A 345 21.58 8.39 2.39
N MET A 346 21.36 9.70 2.39
CA MET A 346 20.35 10.36 1.55
C MET A 346 20.75 10.34 0.07
N ASN A 347 19.78 10.05 -0.80
CA ASN A 347 19.95 10.23 -2.25
C ASN A 347 20.26 11.71 -2.58
N GLY A 348 21.19 11.93 -3.50
CA GLY A 348 21.69 13.21 -3.97
C GLY A 348 22.85 13.73 -3.12
N SER A 349 22.67 13.81 -1.80
CA SER A 349 23.67 14.41 -0.91
C SER A 349 24.70 13.40 -0.38
N GLY A 350 24.33 12.13 -0.22
CA GLY A 350 25.18 11.12 0.42
C GLY A 350 25.36 11.32 1.92
N HIS A 351 24.53 12.16 2.56
CA HIS A 351 24.66 12.49 3.98
C HIS A 351 24.13 11.37 4.88
N LEU A 352 24.88 11.04 5.95
CA LEU A 352 24.45 10.07 6.95
C LEU A 352 23.16 10.54 7.66
N THR A 353 22.15 9.67 7.69
CA THR A 353 20.82 9.96 8.26
C THR A 353 20.31 8.72 8.98
N ALA A 354 19.57 8.94 10.07
CA ALA A 354 18.74 7.92 10.69
C ALA A 354 17.25 8.23 10.52
N TYR A 355 16.44 7.20 10.28
CA TYR A 355 14.99 7.29 10.19
C TYR A 355 14.32 6.42 11.25
N LEU A 356 13.34 6.99 11.95
CA LEU A 356 12.67 6.49 13.16
C LEU A 356 11.17 6.86 13.10
N PRO A 357 10.32 6.18 12.29
CA PRO A 357 8.92 6.56 12.04
C PRO A 357 8.05 6.69 13.30
N GLY A 358 8.39 5.96 14.37
CA GLY A 358 7.70 6.05 15.66
C GLY A 358 8.06 7.23 16.54
N TRP A 359 8.90 8.17 16.06
CA TRP A 359 9.43 9.28 16.85
C TRP A 359 9.25 10.63 16.14
N GLN A 360 9.37 11.73 16.89
CA GLN A 360 9.40 13.10 16.36
C GLN A 360 10.64 13.86 16.83
N PRO A 361 11.44 14.44 15.91
CA PRO A 361 11.36 14.25 14.46
C PRO A 361 11.65 12.79 14.07
N ASP A 362 11.08 12.33 12.95
CA ASP A 362 11.28 10.96 12.46
C ASP A 362 12.59 10.79 11.70
N HIS A 363 13.27 11.88 11.32
CA HIS A 363 14.59 11.86 10.69
C HIS A 363 15.61 12.64 11.51
N ILE A 364 16.77 12.03 11.73
CA ILE A 364 17.94 12.66 12.32
C ILE A 364 18.99 12.76 11.22
N ARG A 365 19.18 13.97 10.71
CA ARG A 365 20.04 14.25 9.55
C ARG A 365 21.37 14.81 10.02
N SER A 366 22.47 14.33 9.44
CA SER A 366 23.76 15.01 9.50
C SER A 366 24.01 15.82 8.22
N ASP A 367 25.02 16.69 8.27
CA ASP A 367 25.56 17.44 7.13
C ASP A 367 26.82 16.80 6.53
N VAL A 368 27.18 15.58 6.97
CA VAL A 368 28.41 14.89 6.58
C VAL A 368 28.13 13.87 5.48
N MET A 369 28.67 14.15 4.29
CA MET A 369 28.69 13.25 3.14
C MET A 369 29.73 12.13 3.35
N ILE A 370 29.29 10.88 3.24
CA ILE A 370 30.13 9.68 3.48
C ILE A 370 30.16 8.72 2.26
N CYS A 371 29.69 9.20 1.11
CA CYS A 371 29.69 8.48 -0.17
C CYS A 371 30.87 8.93 -1.04
N ASP A 372 32.07 8.92 -0.48
CA ASP A 372 33.31 9.42 -1.09
C ASP A 372 34.27 8.29 -1.52
N GLY A 373 33.83 7.04 -1.40
CA GLY A 373 34.60 5.83 -1.69
C GLY A 373 35.61 5.46 -0.60
N GLN A 374 35.64 6.14 0.54
CA GLN A 374 36.53 5.83 1.67
C GLN A 374 35.80 5.04 2.77
N PRO A 375 36.53 4.19 3.53
CA PRO A 375 35.94 3.42 4.62
C PRO A 375 35.72 4.31 5.86
N HIS A 376 34.48 4.42 6.30
CA HIS A 376 34.06 5.20 7.46
C HIS A 376 33.57 4.32 8.62
N ALA A 377 33.88 4.72 9.85
CA ALA A 377 33.31 4.16 11.06
C ALA A 377 32.10 5.01 11.50
N LEU A 378 30.91 4.44 11.39
CA LEU A 378 29.63 5.12 11.61
C LEU A 378 29.01 4.61 12.90
N ALA A 379 28.34 5.48 13.65
CA ALA A 379 27.57 5.05 14.81
C ALA A 379 26.29 5.86 15.01
N MET A 380 25.28 5.19 15.58
CA MET A 380 24.06 5.78 16.12
C MET A 380 23.90 5.35 17.58
N THR A 381 23.84 6.32 18.49
CA THR A 381 23.38 6.06 19.87
C THR A 381 21.91 6.45 19.95
N PHE A 382 21.04 5.50 20.27
CA PHE A 382 19.60 5.69 20.30
C PHE A 382 19.08 5.50 21.73
N GLY A 383 18.84 6.62 22.41
CA GLY A 383 18.32 6.69 23.78
C GLY A 383 16.80 6.92 23.84
N PRO A 384 16.24 6.99 25.06
CA PRO A 384 14.79 7.13 25.27
C PRO A 384 14.22 8.48 24.82
N ASP A 385 15.04 9.53 24.75
CA ASP A 385 14.64 10.92 24.45
C ASP A 385 15.62 11.62 23.49
N ARG A 386 16.63 10.91 22.98
CA ARG A 386 17.71 11.51 22.19
C ARG A 386 18.44 10.51 21.30
N VAL A 387 18.78 10.95 20.08
CA VAL A 387 19.58 10.20 19.11
C VAL A 387 20.79 11.03 18.70
N LYS A 388 21.96 10.38 18.60
CA LYS A 388 23.19 11.02 18.13
C LYS A 388 23.83 10.18 17.03
N LEU A 389 24.35 10.83 16.00
CA LEU A 389 25.06 10.20 14.90
C LEU A 389 26.55 10.57 14.95
N TYR A 390 27.40 9.63 14.57
CA TYR A 390 28.85 9.78 14.56
C TYR A 390 29.43 9.29 13.23
N VAL A 391 30.43 10.01 12.73
CA VAL A 391 31.27 9.62 11.60
C VAL A 391 32.72 9.72 12.06
N ASP A 392 33.44 8.61 11.97
CA ASP A 392 34.86 8.48 12.34
C ASP A 392 35.18 8.96 13.76
N GLY A 393 34.26 8.70 14.69
CA GLY A 393 34.36 9.09 16.10
C GLY A 393 33.95 10.53 16.39
N ARG A 394 33.71 11.36 15.36
CA ARG A 394 33.16 12.70 15.54
C ARG A 394 31.64 12.66 15.57
N LYS A 395 31.02 13.30 16.56
CA LYS A 395 29.56 13.51 16.59
C LYS A 395 29.14 14.49 15.50
N VAL A 396 28.25 14.06 14.61
CA VAL A 396 27.77 14.83 13.45
C VAL A 396 26.29 15.21 13.55
N ALA A 397 25.53 14.57 14.46
CA ALA A 397 24.17 14.99 14.80
C ALA A 397 23.87 14.69 16.29
N ASP A 398 23.04 15.51 16.92
CA ASP A 398 22.56 15.36 18.30
C ASP A 398 21.14 15.92 18.39
N GLN A 399 20.15 15.03 18.41
CA GLN A 399 18.74 15.39 18.22
C GLN A 399 17.89 14.83 19.36
N ALA A 400 17.15 15.70 20.04
CA ALA A 400 16.10 15.29 20.97
C ALA A 400 14.91 14.71 20.20
N ILE A 401 14.29 13.66 20.74
CA ILE A 401 13.19 12.93 20.11
C ILE A 401 12.07 12.63 21.12
N GLU A 402 10.83 12.64 20.64
CA GLU A 402 9.64 12.29 21.42
C GLU A 402 8.89 11.13 20.77
N ARG A 403 8.39 10.19 21.58
CA ARG A 403 7.70 9.00 21.08
C ARG A 403 6.31 9.37 20.58
N ARG A 404 5.96 8.98 19.34
CA ARG A 404 4.60 9.14 18.80
C ARG A 404 3.62 8.18 19.48
N THR A 405 2.39 8.63 19.70
CA THR A 405 1.28 7.80 20.20
C THR A 405 0.49 7.21 19.03
N GLY A 406 0.23 5.90 19.08
CA GLY A 406 -0.48 5.17 18.01
C GLY A 406 0.42 4.68 16.87
N GLY A 407 0.08 3.52 16.30
CA GLY A 407 0.84 2.82 15.24
C GLY A 407 0.98 1.32 15.49
N ALA A 408 1.02 0.52 14.43
CA ALA A 408 1.17 -0.93 14.54
C ALA A 408 2.63 -1.30 14.86
N ARG A 409 2.82 -2.26 15.78
CA ARG A 409 4.12 -2.91 16.01
C ARG A 409 4.16 -4.16 15.17
N VAL A 410 5.05 -4.17 14.17
CA VAL A 410 5.19 -5.29 13.24
C VAL A 410 6.62 -5.82 13.37
N PRO A 411 6.85 -6.88 14.16
CA PRO A 411 8.17 -7.50 14.24
C PRO A 411 8.61 -7.99 12.86
N GLY A 412 9.82 -7.62 12.44
CA GLY A 412 10.44 -8.03 11.20
C GLY A 412 11.91 -8.44 11.39
N SER A 413 12.60 -8.68 10.27
CA SER A 413 14.04 -9.02 10.25
C SER A 413 14.92 -7.79 10.49
N LEU A 414 16.24 -7.98 10.56
CA LEU A 414 17.22 -6.90 10.46
C LEU A 414 17.89 -6.96 9.08
N GLY A 415 17.80 -5.89 8.31
CA GLY A 415 18.52 -5.72 7.05
C GLY A 415 19.89 -5.08 7.28
N ILE A 416 20.94 -5.62 6.65
CA ILE A 416 22.29 -5.05 6.61
C ILE A 416 22.63 -4.83 5.13
N GLY A 417 22.90 -3.60 4.72
CA GLY A 417 23.09 -3.28 3.29
C GLY A 417 21.81 -3.25 2.46
N ARG A 418 20.62 -3.28 3.12
CA ARG A 418 19.30 -3.30 2.47
C ARG A 418 18.15 -3.02 3.46
N LEU A 419 16.99 -2.64 2.93
CA LEU A 419 15.73 -2.67 3.69
C LEU A 419 15.21 -4.09 3.93
N VAL A 420 14.41 -4.24 4.98
CA VAL A 420 13.70 -5.48 5.31
C VAL A 420 12.70 -5.86 4.22
N GLU A 421 11.83 -4.94 3.82
CA GLU A 421 10.87 -5.13 2.72
C GLU A 421 11.51 -5.24 1.31
N GLY A 422 12.81 -4.94 1.17
CA GLY A 422 13.49 -4.87 -0.12
C GLY A 422 13.35 -3.50 -0.79
N GLY A 423 13.53 -3.43 -2.11
CA GLY A 423 13.40 -2.18 -2.88
C GLY A 423 14.59 -1.21 -2.80
N LEU A 424 15.24 -1.07 -1.65
CA LEU A 424 16.44 -0.23 -1.47
C LEU A 424 17.61 -1.02 -0.86
N GLY A 425 18.80 -0.80 -1.41
CA GLY A 425 20.05 -1.50 -1.08
C GLY A 425 21.17 -0.55 -0.69
N CYS A 426 22.40 -1.04 -0.79
CA CYS A 426 23.63 -0.28 -0.56
C CYS A 426 24.57 -0.51 -1.74
N SER A 427 25.14 0.55 -2.33
CA SER A 427 26.29 0.43 -3.23
C SER A 427 27.55 0.84 -2.47
N GLY A 428 28.33 -0.18 -2.15
CA GLY A 428 29.48 -0.10 -1.27
C GLY A 428 29.70 -1.43 -0.55
N THR A 429 30.68 -1.46 0.36
CA THR A 429 30.91 -2.59 1.26
C THR A 429 30.52 -2.22 2.67
N ILE A 430 30.03 -3.22 3.42
CA ILE A 430 29.88 -3.14 4.87
C ILE A 430 30.83 -4.18 5.43
N ASP A 431 31.82 -3.75 6.21
CA ASP A 431 32.84 -4.64 6.75
C ASP A 431 32.35 -5.32 8.03
N TRP A 432 31.58 -4.59 8.86
CA TRP A 432 30.94 -5.15 10.05
C TRP A 432 29.80 -4.26 10.56
N VAL A 433 28.88 -4.89 11.30
CA VAL A 433 27.80 -4.24 12.05
C VAL A 433 27.78 -4.79 13.47
N ARG A 434 27.70 -3.88 14.44
CA ARG A 434 27.48 -4.20 15.86
C ARG A 434 26.24 -3.50 16.38
N ILE A 435 25.40 -4.24 17.09
CA ILE A 435 24.33 -3.69 17.91
C ILE A 435 24.63 -4.06 19.36
N SER A 436 24.65 -3.06 20.23
CA SER A 436 24.85 -3.23 21.66
C SER A 436 23.66 -2.70 22.46
N LYS A 437 23.39 -3.35 23.58
CA LYS A 437 22.44 -2.89 24.58
C LYS A 437 23.05 -1.68 25.32
N GLY A 438 22.25 -0.63 25.53
CA GLY A 438 22.67 0.60 26.20
C GLY A 438 23.34 1.63 25.28
N LEU A 439 23.63 2.80 25.85
CA LEU A 439 24.34 3.89 25.19
C LEU A 439 25.84 3.73 25.45
N ARG A 440 26.58 3.25 24.45
CA ARG A 440 28.04 3.13 24.52
C ARG A 440 28.69 4.49 24.29
N GLU A 441 29.82 4.71 24.94
CA GLU A 441 30.69 5.83 24.61
C GLU A 441 31.38 5.54 23.27
N ILE A 442 31.19 6.42 22.29
CA ILE A 442 31.85 6.32 20.98
C ILE A 442 33.23 6.98 21.10
N PRO A 443 34.33 6.27 20.84
CA PRO A 443 35.67 6.85 20.89
C PRO A 443 35.80 8.02 19.92
N ASN A 444 36.55 9.07 20.28
CA ASN A 444 36.86 10.21 19.41
C ASN A 444 37.85 9.87 18.27
N LYS A 445 38.00 8.59 17.92
CA LYS A 445 38.81 8.08 16.82
C LYS A 445 38.01 6.99 16.10
N PRO A 446 38.18 6.82 14.77
CA PRO A 446 37.44 5.81 14.02
C PRO A 446 37.74 4.40 14.55
N VAL A 447 36.68 3.65 14.83
CA VAL A 447 36.75 2.24 15.21
C VAL A 447 37.00 1.44 13.94
N MET A 448 38.21 0.91 13.77
CA MET A 448 38.58 0.14 12.58
C MET A 448 38.12 -1.32 12.68
N THR A 449 38.28 -1.90 13.87
CA THR A 449 37.87 -3.26 14.18
C THR A 449 37.05 -3.23 15.47
N ALA A 450 35.91 -3.91 15.47
CA ALA A 450 35.13 -4.16 16.67
C ALA A 450 35.15 -5.66 16.99
N SER A 451 34.87 -6.00 18.25
CA SER A 451 34.70 -7.37 18.71
C SER A 451 33.43 -7.49 19.54
N ARG A 452 32.96 -8.73 19.70
CA ARG A 452 31.86 -9.05 20.60
C ARG A 452 32.29 -8.87 22.05
N ASP A 453 31.45 -8.23 22.84
CA ASP A 453 31.58 -8.09 24.30
C ASP A 453 30.22 -8.36 24.98
N GLU A 454 30.16 -8.26 26.31
CA GLU A 454 28.95 -8.57 27.09
C GLU A 454 27.74 -7.71 26.75
N ALA A 455 27.96 -6.48 26.24
CA ALA A 455 26.89 -5.60 25.82
C ALA A 455 26.43 -5.86 24.38
N THR A 456 27.15 -6.67 23.62
CA THR A 456 26.88 -6.94 22.20
C THR A 456 25.72 -7.94 22.03
N ILE A 457 24.60 -7.44 21.49
CA ILE A 457 23.37 -8.21 21.22
C ILE A 457 23.21 -8.58 19.73
N GLY A 458 23.99 -7.96 18.85
CA GLY A 458 24.09 -8.31 17.43
C GLY A 458 25.51 -8.06 16.93
N TRP A 459 26.08 -9.01 16.22
CA TRP A 459 27.45 -8.91 15.68
C TRP A 459 27.52 -9.63 14.34
N TRP A 460 27.93 -8.91 13.30
CA TRP A 460 28.14 -9.44 11.96
C TRP A 460 29.41 -8.84 11.38
N GLN A 461 30.30 -9.69 10.89
CA GLN A 461 31.53 -9.30 10.21
C GLN A 461 31.54 -9.92 8.83
N PHE A 462 32.00 -9.15 7.85
CA PHE A 462 31.99 -9.50 6.44
C PHE A 462 33.39 -9.28 5.88
N HIS A 463 33.99 -10.35 5.35
CA HIS A 463 35.26 -10.25 4.65
C HIS A 463 35.03 -10.16 3.13
N PRO A 464 35.86 -9.40 2.39
CA PRO A 464 35.78 -9.32 0.92
C PRO A 464 35.87 -10.68 0.19
N ASN A 465 36.34 -11.74 0.87
CA ASN A 465 36.57 -13.07 0.31
C ASN A 465 35.73 -14.20 0.95
N ASP A 466 34.78 -13.92 1.84
CA ASP A 466 33.95 -14.96 2.47
C ASP A 466 32.87 -15.48 1.50
N SER A 467 33.30 -16.38 0.62
CA SER A 467 32.47 -17.16 -0.31
C SER A 467 32.50 -18.67 0.00
N LYS A 468 32.76 -19.05 1.26
CA LYS A 468 32.53 -20.41 1.76
C LYS A 468 31.60 -20.40 2.98
N PRO A 469 30.57 -21.25 3.04
CA PRO A 469 29.83 -21.48 4.27
C PRO A 469 30.73 -22.21 5.27
N ALA A 470 30.83 -21.70 6.49
CA ALA A 470 31.48 -22.40 7.61
C ALA A 470 30.55 -23.48 8.17
N ASP A 471 31.12 -24.63 8.53
CA ASP A 471 30.45 -25.73 9.25
C ASP A 471 29.93 -25.28 10.63
N PRO A 472 28.87 -25.92 11.15
CA PRO A 472 28.20 -25.46 12.37
C PRO A 472 28.87 -26.03 13.64
N PRO A 473 28.92 -25.25 14.74
CA PRO A 473 28.98 -25.83 16.06
C PRO A 473 27.67 -25.58 16.84
N GLY A 474 27.09 -26.68 17.30
CA GLY A 474 26.42 -26.73 18.61
C GLY A 474 24.92 -26.45 18.63
N GLU A 475 24.18 -27.53 18.89
CA GLU A 475 22.79 -27.60 19.35
C GLU A 475 22.37 -26.44 20.26
N HIS A 476 21.23 -25.82 19.97
CA HIS A 476 20.07 -25.79 20.87
C HIS A 476 18.82 -25.38 20.08
N SER A 477 17.81 -26.24 20.18
CA SER A 477 16.46 -26.10 19.66
C SER A 477 15.74 -24.88 20.23
N GLU A 478 14.96 -24.17 19.41
CA GLU A 478 13.51 -24.02 19.63
C GLU A 478 12.84 -23.27 18.47
N HIS A 479 11.59 -23.66 18.23
CA HIS A 479 10.82 -23.46 17.02
C HIS A 479 10.40 -22.00 16.77
N SER A 480 10.59 -21.51 15.55
CA SER A 480 9.65 -20.53 14.96
C SER A 480 9.53 -20.75 13.46
N SER A 481 8.30 -21.01 13.04
CA SER A 481 7.87 -21.09 11.65
C SER A 481 7.76 -19.68 11.08
N ASN A 482 8.74 -19.27 10.28
CA ASN A 482 8.59 -18.16 9.33
C ASN A 482 9.30 -18.57 8.04
N SER A 483 8.54 -18.63 6.97
CA SER A 483 8.99 -18.97 5.62
C SER A 483 10.01 -17.94 5.13
N VAL A 484 11.28 -18.36 5.08
CA VAL A 484 12.34 -17.69 4.33
C VAL A 484 11.96 -17.77 2.84
N PRO A 485 11.98 -16.67 2.06
CA PRO A 485 11.88 -16.79 0.61
C PRO A 485 13.11 -17.58 0.14
N ALA A 486 12.86 -18.79 -0.34
CA ALA A 486 13.91 -19.66 -0.84
C ALA A 486 14.69 -18.96 -1.95
N ARG A 487 16.02 -19.00 -1.86
CA ARG A 487 16.88 -18.67 -3.00
C ARG A 487 16.48 -19.58 -4.15
N GLU A 488 16.19 -18.99 -5.30
CA GLU A 488 15.86 -19.70 -6.54
C GLU A 488 16.99 -20.68 -6.85
N LEU A 489 16.69 -21.98 -6.80
CA LEU A 489 17.63 -23.04 -7.13
C LEU A 489 17.99 -22.90 -8.61
N PRO A 490 19.27 -22.81 -9.01
CA PRO A 490 19.62 -22.89 -10.43
C PRO A 490 19.15 -24.25 -10.96
N TYR A 491 18.64 -24.28 -12.20
CA TYR A 491 18.24 -25.53 -12.83
C TYR A 491 19.43 -26.47 -12.98
N ASP A 492 19.23 -27.73 -12.61
CA ASP A 492 20.24 -28.78 -12.70
C ASP A 492 19.60 -30.08 -13.22
N ALA A 493 19.90 -30.41 -14.48
CA ALA A 493 19.40 -31.60 -15.15
C ALA A 493 19.95 -32.91 -14.54
N GLU A 494 21.18 -32.89 -14.01
CA GLU A 494 21.77 -34.07 -13.36
C GLU A 494 21.10 -34.32 -12.01
N LEU A 495 20.77 -33.25 -11.28
CA LEU A 495 20.01 -33.34 -10.04
C LEU A 495 18.60 -33.92 -10.28
N VAL A 496 17.91 -33.50 -11.34
CA VAL A 496 16.61 -34.07 -11.74
C VAL A 496 16.75 -35.57 -12.01
N ALA A 497 17.71 -35.96 -12.86
CA ALA A 497 17.94 -37.35 -13.19
C ALA A 497 18.29 -38.20 -11.95
N GLY A 498 19.10 -37.65 -11.04
CA GLY A 498 19.44 -38.25 -9.76
C GLY A 498 18.22 -38.44 -8.86
N LEU A 499 17.40 -37.41 -8.67
CA LEU A 499 16.16 -37.46 -7.88
C LEU A 499 15.15 -38.48 -8.43
N VAL A 500 14.99 -38.54 -9.76
CA VAL A 500 14.12 -39.52 -10.41
C VAL A 500 14.61 -40.94 -10.16
N ARG A 501 15.91 -41.19 -10.27
CA ARG A 501 16.51 -42.51 -10.00
C ARG A 501 16.39 -42.89 -8.53
N ASP A 502 16.78 -41.99 -7.64
CA ASP A 502 16.89 -42.26 -6.21
C ASP A 502 15.50 -42.41 -5.57
N SER A 503 14.50 -41.66 -6.02
CA SER A 503 13.13 -41.76 -5.49
C SER A 503 12.47 -43.11 -5.79
N ARG A 504 12.85 -43.74 -6.92
CA ARG A 504 12.38 -45.10 -7.25
C ARG A 504 12.92 -46.16 -6.32
N ASN A 505 14.14 -45.98 -5.82
CA ASN A 505 14.86 -46.99 -5.04
C ASN A 505 14.78 -46.75 -3.53
N LEU A 506 14.72 -45.49 -3.11
CA LEU A 506 14.84 -45.07 -1.71
C LEU A 506 13.62 -44.32 -1.18
N GLY A 507 12.69 -43.92 -2.06
CA GLY A 507 11.47 -43.21 -1.66
C GLY A 507 10.34 -44.15 -1.22
N ASP A 508 9.46 -43.66 -0.35
CA ASP A 508 8.27 -44.35 0.15
C ASP A 508 7.00 -43.52 -0.08
N ALA A 509 6.02 -44.10 -0.78
CA ALA A 509 4.80 -43.41 -1.17
C ALA A 509 3.87 -43.07 0.02
N ALA A 510 3.85 -43.88 1.08
CA ALA A 510 3.01 -43.62 2.25
C ALA A 510 3.56 -42.42 3.05
N ARG A 511 4.89 -42.35 3.22
CA ARG A 511 5.53 -41.16 3.80
C ARG A 511 5.36 -39.92 2.90
N GLY A 512 5.45 -40.11 1.58
CA GLY A 512 5.21 -39.06 0.60
C GLY A 512 3.80 -38.46 0.68
N ALA A 513 2.77 -39.30 0.90
CA ALA A 513 1.39 -38.83 1.09
C ALA A 513 1.24 -37.94 2.33
N VAL A 514 1.91 -38.29 3.43
CA VAL A 514 1.92 -37.44 4.65
C VAL A 514 2.55 -36.08 4.35
N ILE A 515 3.65 -36.05 3.59
CA ILE A 515 4.34 -34.80 3.21
C ILE A 515 3.47 -33.95 2.28
N PHE A 516 2.78 -34.58 1.32
CA PHE A 516 1.87 -33.89 0.39
C PHE A 516 0.72 -33.18 1.13
N SER A 517 0.22 -33.79 2.21
CA SER A 517 -0.83 -33.24 3.06
C SER A 517 -0.30 -32.38 4.23
N ASP A 518 1.00 -32.20 4.38
CA ASP A 518 1.57 -31.40 5.47
C ASP A 518 1.27 -29.91 5.25
N ALA A 519 0.67 -29.25 6.24
CA ALA A 519 0.31 -27.84 6.19
C ALA A 519 1.50 -26.88 5.95
N LYS A 520 2.74 -27.30 6.24
CA LYS A 520 3.96 -26.52 5.97
C LYS A 520 4.31 -26.47 4.49
N VAL A 521 3.92 -27.50 3.73
CA VAL A 521 4.16 -27.63 2.30
C VAL A 521 2.90 -27.28 1.50
N ALA A 522 1.73 -27.53 2.07
CA ALA A 522 0.41 -27.10 1.59
C ALA A 522 0.06 -27.52 0.15
N CYS A 523 0.66 -28.60 -0.39
CA CYS A 523 0.36 -29.09 -1.74
C CYS A 523 -1.14 -29.40 -1.91
N LEU A 524 -1.74 -30.06 -0.91
CA LEU A 524 -3.17 -30.42 -0.90
C LEU A 524 -4.10 -29.18 -0.84
N SER A 525 -3.64 -28.02 -0.36
CA SER A 525 -4.44 -26.79 -0.33
C SER A 525 -4.67 -26.23 -1.74
N CYS A 526 -3.75 -26.48 -2.67
CA CYS A 526 -3.85 -26.00 -4.04
C CYS A 526 -4.26 -27.10 -5.02
N HIS A 527 -3.83 -28.34 -4.80
CA HIS A 527 -4.01 -29.46 -5.74
C HIS A 527 -5.02 -30.49 -5.26
N LYS A 528 -5.77 -31.06 -6.22
CA LYS A 528 -6.75 -32.11 -6.00
C LYS A 528 -6.15 -33.51 -6.22
N ILE A 529 -6.56 -34.47 -5.39
CA ILE A 529 -6.28 -35.91 -5.48
C ILE A 529 -7.57 -36.68 -5.12
N GLY A 530 -8.16 -37.39 -6.09
CA GLY A 530 -9.48 -38.00 -5.91
C GLY A 530 -10.51 -36.92 -5.58
N ASP A 531 -11.25 -37.08 -4.49
CA ASP A 531 -12.22 -36.06 -4.01
C ASP A 531 -11.62 -35.09 -2.98
N HIS A 532 -10.29 -35.12 -2.76
CA HIS A 532 -9.61 -34.39 -1.69
C HIS A 532 -8.71 -33.28 -2.24
N GLY A 533 -8.73 -32.09 -1.64
CA GLY A 533 -7.79 -30.99 -1.93
C GLY A 533 -8.42 -29.75 -2.59
N GLY A 534 -7.57 -28.86 -3.10
CA GLY A 534 -7.96 -27.57 -3.69
C GLY A 534 -8.12 -27.58 -5.22
N ALA A 535 -8.72 -26.52 -5.77
CA ALA A 535 -8.95 -26.33 -7.20
C ALA A 535 -8.13 -25.17 -7.81
N VAL A 536 -7.11 -24.70 -7.08
CA VAL A 536 -6.25 -23.57 -7.49
C VAL A 536 -5.20 -24.03 -8.51
N GLY A 537 -4.58 -25.19 -8.26
CA GLY A 537 -3.68 -25.87 -9.17
C GLY A 537 -4.36 -26.99 -9.95
N PRO A 538 -3.67 -27.61 -10.93
CA PRO A 538 -4.19 -28.75 -11.67
C PRO A 538 -4.54 -29.93 -10.76
N ASP A 539 -5.55 -30.70 -11.17
CA ASP A 539 -5.88 -32.00 -10.58
C ASP A 539 -4.71 -32.97 -10.81
N LEU A 540 -4.17 -33.51 -9.73
CA LEU A 540 -3.00 -34.39 -9.75
C LEU A 540 -3.37 -35.87 -9.65
N SER A 541 -4.67 -36.22 -9.61
CA SER A 541 -5.15 -37.60 -9.45
C SER A 541 -4.56 -38.58 -10.47
N ALA A 542 -4.23 -38.09 -11.68
CA ALA A 542 -3.64 -38.87 -12.77
C ALA A 542 -2.27 -38.35 -13.23
N VAL A 543 -1.57 -37.55 -12.42
CA VAL A 543 -0.37 -36.83 -12.86
C VAL A 543 0.74 -37.75 -13.40
N ALA A 544 0.91 -38.95 -12.84
CA ALA A 544 1.95 -39.88 -13.30
C ALA A 544 1.65 -40.51 -14.67
N LYS A 545 0.38 -40.48 -15.12
CA LYS A 545 -0.04 -40.89 -16.46
C LYS A 545 0.18 -39.75 -17.46
N ASP A 546 -0.09 -38.52 -17.04
CA ASP A 546 -0.14 -37.35 -17.93
C ASP A 546 1.22 -36.68 -18.13
N ARG A 547 2.18 -36.88 -17.21
CA ARG A 547 3.52 -36.26 -17.27
C ARG A 547 4.64 -37.25 -16.95
N PRO A 548 5.77 -37.20 -17.67
CA PRO A 548 6.98 -37.92 -17.28
C PRO A 548 7.45 -37.49 -15.88
N LEU A 549 7.95 -38.44 -15.08
CA LEU A 549 8.37 -38.16 -13.69
C LEU A 549 9.45 -37.06 -13.60
N ALA A 550 10.34 -36.95 -14.59
CA ALA A 550 11.31 -35.86 -14.66
C ALA A 550 10.64 -34.48 -14.72
N HIS A 551 9.57 -34.33 -15.50
CA HIS A 551 8.83 -33.06 -15.60
C HIS A 551 8.06 -32.77 -14.31
N ILE A 552 7.57 -33.79 -13.60
CA ILE A 552 6.95 -33.63 -12.28
C ILE A 552 7.98 -33.11 -11.28
N VAL A 553 9.18 -33.68 -11.25
CA VAL A 553 10.30 -33.22 -10.42
C VAL A 553 10.66 -31.77 -10.76
N GLU A 554 10.68 -31.43 -12.05
CA GLU A 554 10.94 -30.06 -12.49
C GLU A 554 9.86 -29.08 -12.03
N SER A 555 8.57 -29.42 -12.16
CA SER A 555 7.47 -28.57 -11.69
C SER A 555 7.49 -28.36 -10.17
N VAL A 556 7.96 -29.35 -9.40
CA VAL A 556 8.03 -29.27 -7.94
C VAL A 556 9.21 -28.42 -7.45
N LEU A 557 10.36 -28.47 -8.12
CA LEU A 557 11.57 -27.73 -7.73
C LEU A 557 11.70 -26.36 -8.40
N TRP A 558 11.16 -26.22 -9.62
CA TRP A 558 11.24 -25.03 -10.45
C TRP A 558 9.87 -24.70 -11.09
N PRO A 559 8.87 -24.31 -10.28
CA PRO A 559 7.49 -24.12 -10.73
C PRO A 559 7.29 -23.04 -11.80
N LYS A 560 8.29 -22.17 -12.02
CA LYS A 560 8.26 -21.10 -13.03
C LYS A 560 8.77 -21.51 -14.42
N ARG A 561 9.41 -22.68 -14.57
CA ARG A 561 10.00 -23.11 -15.86
C ARG A 561 8.94 -23.44 -16.91
N GLU A 562 7.81 -23.99 -16.49
CA GLU A 562 6.72 -24.39 -17.38
C GLU A 562 5.38 -24.12 -16.69
N VAL A 563 4.80 -22.95 -16.95
CA VAL A 563 3.47 -22.55 -16.44
C VAL A 563 2.51 -22.53 -17.61
N LYS A 564 1.41 -23.30 -17.53
CA LYS A 564 0.37 -23.20 -18.56
C LYS A 564 -0.33 -21.83 -18.47
N PRO A 565 -0.79 -21.25 -19.60
CA PRO A 565 -1.40 -19.92 -19.61
C PRO A 565 -2.55 -19.73 -18.59
N GLU A 566 -3.37 -20.76 -18.37
CA GLU A 566 -4.50 -20.74 -17.44
C GLU A 566 -4.09 -20.64 -15.94
N PHE A 567 -2.83 -20.90 -15.60
CA PHE A 567 -2.28 -20.78 -14.25
C PHE A 567 -1.27 -19.63 -14.12
N THR A 568 -1.28 -18.71 -15.09
CA THR A 568 -0.45 -17.50 -15.05
C THR A 568 -1.19 -16.40 -14.27
N THR A 569 -0.53 -15.82 -13.26
CA THR A 569 -1.07 -14.66 -12.55
C THR A 569 -0.93 -13.38 -13.38
N TRP A 570 -1.92 -12.51 -13.28
CA TRP A 570 -1.96 -11.19 -13.91
C TRP A 570 -2.18 -10.13 -12.83
N ARG A 571 -1.51 -9.00 -12.99
CA ARG A 571 -1.75 -7.76 -12.24
C ARG A 571 -2.25 -6.71 -13.23
N ILE A 572 -3.45 -6.24 -13.02
CA ILE A 572 -4.10 -5.22 -13.85
C ILE A 572 -4.12 -3.93 -13.07
N LEU A 573 -3.50 -2.88 -13.61
CA LEU A 573 -3.67 -1.51 -13.14
C LEU A 573 -4.86 -0.90 -13.89
N THR A 574 -5.87 -0.44 -13.15
CA THR A 574 -7.01 0.26 -13.73
C THR A 574 -6.73 1.77 -13.81
N VAL A 575 -7.51 2.46 -14.65
CA VAL A 575 -7.45 3.93 -14.81
C VAL A 575 -7.81 4.69 -13.54
N ASP A 576 -8.50 4.04 -12.61
CA ASP A 576 -8.80 4.55 -11.27
C ASP A 576 -7.65 4.31 -10.27
N ASN A 577 -6.46 3.92 -10.76
CA ASN A 577 -5.27 3.58 -9.99
C ASN A 577 -5.46 2.36 -9.05
N GLU A 578 -6.39 1.46 -9.36
CA GLU A 578 -6.57 0.21 -8.61
C GLU A 578 -5.70 -0.91 -9.18
N ILE A 579 -5.10 -1.73 -8.32
CA ILE A 579 -4.34 -2.91 -8.73
C ILE A 579 -5.16 -4.16 -8.43
N ILE A 580 -5.62 -4.83 -9.47
CA ILE A 580 -6.37 -6.08 -9.37
C ILE A 580 -5.44 -7.23 -9.75
N THR A 581 -5.32 -8.23 -8.87
CA THR A 581 -4.46 -9.39 -9.09
C THR A 581 -5.28 -10.67 -9.18
N GLY A 582 -5.03 -11.51 -10.17
CA GLY A 582 -5.72 -12.79 -10.30
C GLY A 582 -5.35 -13.56 -11.57
N TYR A 583 -6.01 -14.69 -11.80
CA TYR A 583 -5.81 -15.51 -12.99
C TYR A 583 -6.77 -15.11 -14.09
N LYS A 584 -6.32 -14.99 -15.33
CA LYS A 584 -7.20 -14.66 -16.46
C LYS A 584 -8.12 -15.85 -16.76
N ALA A 585 -9.35 -15.78 -16.25
CA ALA A 585 -10.39 -16.80 -16.42
C ALA A 585 -11.05 -16.69 -17.80
N ASP A 586 -11.17 -15.46 -18.30
CA ASP A 586 -11.64 -15.16 -19.65
C ASP A 586 -11.01 -13.85 -20.15
N SER A 587 -10.87 -13.71 -21.47
CA SER A 587 -10.36 -12.49 -22.10
C SER A 587 -10.92 -12.35 -23.50
N THR A 588 -11.80 -11.38 -23.70
CA THR A 588 -12.40 -11.02 -24.99
C THR A 588 -11.81 -9.71 -25.52
N GLU A 589 -12.27 -9.26 -26.69
CA GLU A 589 -11.90 -7.94 -27.23
C GLU A 589 -12.42 -6.76 -26.38
N GLN A 590 -13.42 -6.99 -25.52
CA GLN A 590 -14.07 -5.95 -24.73
C GLN A 590 -13.72 -6.03 -23.25
N ASN A 591 -13.45 -7.22 -22.73
CA ASN A 591 -13.32 -7.45 -21.29
C ASN A 591 -12.19 -8.42 -20.95
N VAL A 592 -11.60 -8.25 -19.76
CA VAL A 592 -10.73 -9.23 -19.11
C VAL A 592 -11.37 -9.65 -17.80
N THR A 593 -11.51 -10.95 -17.57
CA THR A 593 -12.02 -11.50 -16.31
C THR A 593 -10.91 -12.17 -15.53
N LEU A 594 -10.62 -11.65 -14.34
CA LEU A 594 -9.68 -12.24 -13.39
C LEU A 594 -10.39 -13.06 -12.33
N ARG A 595 -9.81 -14.21 -11.94
CA ARG A 595 -10.21 -15.02 -10.79
C ARG A 595 -9.23 -14.81 -9.64
N ASP A 596 -9.77 -14.44 -8.48
CA ASP A 596 -8.98 -14.26 -7.27
C ASP A 596 -8.46 -15.61 -6.73
N PRO A 597 -7.16 -15.73 -6.39
CA PRO A 597 -6.53 -16.94 -5.86
C PRO A 597 -7.13 -17.50 -4.58
N ALA A 598 -7.53 -16.62 -3.66
CA ALA A 598 -7.83 -16.98 -2.28
C ALA A 598 -9.33 -17.25 -2.09
N SER A 599 -10.17 -16.48 -2.79
CA SER A 599 -11.63 -16.51 -2.68
C SER A 599 -12.32 -17.19 -3.86
N GLY A 600 -11.63 -17.34 -5.00
CA GLY A 600 -12.22 -17.83 -6.26
C GLY A 600 -13.17 -16.83 -6.93
N LYS A 601 -13.31 -15.60 -6.41
CA LYS A 601 -14.17 -14.55 -6.97
C LYS A 601 -13.74 -14.18 -8.39
N LEU A 602 -14.71 -14.01 -9.28
CA LEU A 602 -14.49 -13.47 -10.63
C LEU A 602 -14.69 -11.95 -10.63
N THR A 603 -13.75 -11.22 -11.25
CA THR A 603 -13.79 -9.77 -11.46
C THR A 603 -13.60 -9.49 -12.94
N THR A 604 -14.61 -8.92 -13.59
CA THR A 604 -14.56 -8.53 -15.00
C THR A 604 -14.25 -7.05 -15.12
N ILE A 605 -13.28 -6.70 -15.97
CA ILE A 605 -12.76 -5.35 -16.17
C ILE A 605 -12.87 -5.06 -17.67
N ALA A 606 -13.48 -3.93 -18.04
CA ALA A 606 -13.51 -3.53 -19.45
C ALA A 606 -12.07 -3.22 -19.91
N ARG A 607 -11.69 -3.62 -21.12
CA ARG A 607 -10.34 -3.34 -21.65
C ARG A 607 -10.05 -1.86 -21.73
N ASP A 608 -11.10 -1.07 -21.93
CA ASP A 608 -11.03 0.39 -21.90
C ASP A 608 -10.84 0.97 -20.51
N ASP A 609 -10.94 0.20 -19.42
CA ASP A 609 -10.64 0.64 -18.05
C ASP A 609 -9.26 0.15 -17.57
N ILE A 610 -8.53 -0.57 -18.41
CA ILE A 610 -7.21 -1.12 -18.11
C ILE A 610 -6.14 -0.12 -18.56
N GLU A 611 -5.36 0.37 -17.61
CA GLU A 611 -4.20 1.23 -17.87
C GLU A 611 -2.94 0.39 -18.17
N GLU A 612 -2.74 -0.72 -17.45
CA GLU A 612 -1.58 -1.63 -17.64
C GLU A 612 -1.93 -3.08 -17.30
N GLU A 613 -1.42 -4.06 -18.07
CA GLU A 613 -1.49 -5.50 -17.76
C GLU A 613 -0.09 -6.08 -17.56
N LEU A 614 0.24 -6.50 -16.34
CA LEU A 614 1.52 -7.11 -15.97
C LEU A 614 1.39 -8.61 -15.68
N VAL A 615 2.31 -9.41 -16.23
CA VAL A 615 2.38 -10.86 -15.97
C VAL A 615 3.12 -11.14 -14.66
N GLY A 616 2.46 -11.79 -13.70
CA GLY A 616 2.95 -12.04 -12.34
C GLY A 616 3.72 -13.35 -12.13
N GLY A 617 3.66 -14.30 -13.08
CA GLY A 617 4.34 -15.62 -12.99
C GLY A 617 3.44 -16.76 -12.47
N SER A 618 4.07 -17.84 -11.97
CA SER A 618 3.39 -19.06 -11.47
C SER A 618 2.72 -18.86 -10.11
N VAL A 619 1.57 -19.52 -9.90
CA VAL A 619 0.88 -19.60 -8.59
C VAL A 619 1.66 -20.44 -7.58
N MET A 620 2.37 -21.46 -8.05
CA MET A 620 3.12 -22.37 -7.19
C MET A 620 4.38 -21.65 -6.67
N PRO A 621 4.55 -21.47 -5.35
CA PRO A 621 5.67 -20.71 -4.80
C PRO A 621 7.02 -21.38 -5.07
N ASP A 622 8.06 -20.58 -5.29
CA ASP A 622 9.43 -21.10 -5.40
C ASP A 622 9.93 -21.67 -4.07
N GLY A 623 10.73 -22.73 -4.18
CA GLY A 623 11.39 -23.37 -3.04
C GLY A 623 10.46 -23.93 -1.98
N LEU A 624 9.27 -24.37 -2.40
CA LEU A 624 8.36 -25.17 -1.58
C LEU A 624 9.05 -26.39 -0.94
N THR A 625 10.04 -26.95 -1.62
CA THR A 625 10.84 -28.09 -1.17
C THR A 625 12.10 -27.72 -0.39
N ALA A 626 12.39 -26.42 -0.19
CA ALA A 626 13.63 -25.96 0.44
C ALA A 626 13.72 -26.37 1.92
N ALA A 627 12.58 -26.50 2.60
CA ALA A 627 12.50 -26.97 3.98
C ALA A 627 12.43 -28.50 4.10
N MET A 628 12.38 -29.24 2.99
CA MET A 628 12.35 -30.70 3.00
C MET A 628 13.76 -31.27 3.06
N THR A 629 13.96 -32.28 3.91
CA THR A 629 15.13 -33.16 3.82
C THR A 629 15.16 -33.89 2.49
N ARG A 630 16.35 -34.36 2.09
CA ARG A 630 16.51 -35.16 0.87
C ARG A 630 15.57 -36.37 0.86
N GLN A 631 15.43 -37.07 1.99
CA GLN A 631 14.53 -38.23 2.08
C GLN A 631 13.06 -37.83 1.87
N GLN A 632 12.62 -36.72 2.46
CA GLN A 632 11.26 -36.21 2.25
C GLN A 632 10.99 -35.85 0.79
N GLN A 633 11.97 -35.27 0.09
CA GLN A 633 11.85 -35.02 -1.35
C GLN A 633 11.70 -36.33 -2.14
N LEU A 634 12.50 -37.35 -1.82
CA LEU A 634 12.41 -38.66 -2.48
C LEU A 634 11.07 -39.36 -2.21
N ASP A 635 10.57 -39.29 -0.97
CA ASP A 635 9.28 -39.86 -0.57
C ASP A 635 8.12 -39.15 -1.29
N LEU A 636 8.13 -37.80 -1.35
CA LEU A 636 7.13 -37.01 -2.08
C LEU A 636 7.14 -37.33 -3.59
N ILE A 637 8.33 -37.38 -4.21
CA ILE A 637 8.46 -37.73 -5.65
C ILE A 637 7.97 -39.16 -5.89
N ARG A 638 8.27 -40.09 -4.98
CA ARG A 638 7.78 -41.48 -5.07
C ARG A 638 6.26 -41.51 -5.02
N PHE A 639 5.63 -40.81 -4.08
CA PHE A 639 4.17 -40.71 -3.99
C PHE A 639 3.57 -40.15 -5.29
N LEU A 640 4.08 -39.02 -5.79
CA LEU A 640 3.59 -38.40 -7.04
C LEU A 640 3.73 -39.35 -8.25
N SER A 641 4.73 -40.22 -8.26
CA SER A 641 4.94 -41.21 -9.33
C SER A 641 3.94 -42.37 -9.34
N GLU A 642 3.17 -42.55 -8.28
CA GLU A 642 2.16 -43.61 -8.16
C GLU A 642 0.74 -43.12 -8.46
N LEU A 643 0.53 -41.79 -8.52
CA LEU A 643 -0.77 -41.18 -8.76
C LEU A 643 -1.31 -41.46 -10.18
N GLY A 644 -2.31 -42.34 -10.27
CA GLY A 644 -2.97 -42.72 -11.53
C GLY A 644 -2.12 -43.61 -12.43
N ARG A 645 -1.05 -44.21 -11.89
CA ARG A 645 -0.22 -45.18 -12.62
C ARG A 645 -1.07 -46.39 -13.03
N ASP A 646 -0.98 -46.78 -14.30
CA ASP A 646 -1.71 -47.89 -14.91
C ASP A 646 -3.25 -47.79 -14.81
N GLY A 647 -3.79 -46.58 -14.56
CA GLY A 647 -5.23 -46.33 -14.44
C GLY A 647 -5.88 -46.91 -13.17
N GLN A 648 -5.07 -47.37 -12.21
CA GLN A 648 -5.57 -47.91 -10.95
C GLN A 648 -5.90 -46.79 -9.95
N PRO A 649 -6.98 -46.92 -9.16
CA PRO A 649 -7.26 -46.00 -8.07
C PRO A 649 -6.16 -46.06 -7.00
N LEU A 650 -6.00 -44.98 -6.23
CA LEU A 650 -5.12 -44.95 -5.05
C LEU A 650 -5.35 -46.17 -4.16
N SER A 651 -4.29 -46.70 -3.57
CA SER A 651 -4.43 -47.82 -2.64
C SER A 651 -5.35 -47.42 -1.46
N PRO A 652 -6.16 -48.34 -0.91
CA PRO A 652 -7.05 -48.03 0.21
C PRO A 652 -6.33 -47.42 1.42
N ALA A 653 -5.08 -47.83 1.66
CA ALA A 653 -4.22 -47.27 2.70
C ALA A 653 -3.87 -45.79 2.41
N LEU A 654 -3.51 -45.45 1.18
CA LEU A 654 -3.22 -44.07 0.78
C LEU A 654 -4.47 -43.18 0.80
N GLN A 655 -5.63 -43.71 0.37
CA GLN A 655 -6.91 -42.99 0.49
C GLN A 655 -7.27 -42.68 1.94
N GLN A 656 -7.12 -43.66 2.84
CA GLN A 656 -7.38 -43.47 4.26
C GLN A 656 -6.41 -42.48 4.91
N MET A 657 -5.13 -42.50 4.51
CA MET A 657 -4.13 -41.55 5.02
C MET A 657 -4.41 -40.10 4.55
N ILE A 658 -4.77 -39.90 3.29
CA ILE A 658 -5.17 -38.57 2.77
C ILE A 658 -6.43 -38.08 3.49
N ALA A 659 -7.43 -38.96 3.70
CA ALA A 659 -8.64 -38.62 4.45
C ALA A 659 -8.35 -38.24 5.92
N HIS A 660 -7.44 -38.96 6.61
CA HIS A 660 -7.05 -38.66 7.99
C HIS A 660 -6.29 -37.33 8.13
N SER A 661 -5.49 -36.98 7.12
CA SER A 661 -4.71 -35.74 7.09
C SER A 661 -5.57 -34.47 6.96
N GLN A 662 -6.86 -34.60 6.60
CA GLN A 662 -7.80 -33.48 6.44
C GLN A 662 -8.50 -33.03 7.72
N MET A 663 -8.26 -33.66 8.88
CA MET A 663 -8.81 -33.18 10.16
C MET A 663 -8.03 -31.96 10.67
N HIS A 664 -8.06 -30.86 9.91
CA HIS A 664 -7.55 -29.56 10.32
C HIS A 664 -8.62 -28.82 11.11
N GLY A 665 -8.76 -29.17 12.39
CA GLY A 665 -9.66 -28.49 13.31
C GLY A 665 -9.79 -29.22 14.64
N PRO A 666 -10.17 -28.53 15.73
CA PRO A 666 -10.54 -29.23 16.95
C PRO A 666 -11.71 -30.17 16.68
N ALA A 667 -11.68 -31.37 17.26
CA ALA A 667 -12.81 -32.29 17.18
C ALA A 667 -14.09 -31.62 17.72
N GLU A 668 -15.23 -31.91 17.14
CA GLU A 668 -16.51 -31.41 17.63
C GLU A 668 -17.08 -32.35 18.70
N PHE A 669 -17.72 -31.78 19.73
CA PHE A 669 -18.59 -32.54 20.62
C PHE A 669 -19.76 -31.67 21.11
N ASP A 670 -20.92 -32.30 21.26
CA ASP A 670 -22.10 -31.63 21.79
C ASP A 670 -22.00 -31.45 23.30
N PHE A 671 -22.37 -30.27 23.80
CA PHE A 671 -22.47 -29.99 25.23
C PHE A 671 -23.73 -29.17 25.55
N THR A 672 -24.23 -29.34 26.77
CA THR A 672 -25.40 -28.61 27.27
C THR A 672 -25.01 -27.34 28.03
N LYS A 673 -25.88 -26.32 28.08
CA LYS A 673 -25.67 -25.13 28.91
C LYS A 673 -25.90 -25.41 30.39
N GLN A 674 -26.81 -26.32 30.75
CA GLN A 674 -27.17 -26.57 32.14
C GLN A 674 -25.98 -27.12 32.96
N PRO A 675 -25.89 -26.76 34.26
CA PRO A 675 -24.90 -27.36 35.15
C PRO A 675 -25.14 -28.86 35.31
N LEU A 676 -24.06 -29.63 35.38
CA LEU A 676 -24.10 -31.06 35.71
C LEU A 676 -24.57 -31.28 37.15
N ALA A 677 -24.30 -30.31 38.05
CA ALA A 677 -24.74 -30.31 39.44
C ALA A 677 -25.55 -29.03 39.77
N PRO A 678 -26.84 -28.94 39.40
CA PRO A 678 -27.68 -27.75 39.61
C PRO A 678 -27.73 -27.22 41.05
N GLN A 679 -27.62 -28.12 42.04
CA GLN A 679 -27.58 -27.81 43.47
C GLN A 679 -26.39 -26.93 43.88
N ARG A 680 -25.29 -26.93 43.11
CA ARG A 680 -24.13 -26.05 43.32
C ARG A 680 -24.30 -24.67 42.67
N TRP A 681 -25.35 -24.50 41.85
CA TRP A 681 -25.59 -23.31 41.03
C TRP A 681 -27.06 -22.85 41.13
N PRO A 682 -27.51 -22.41 42.32
CA PRO A 682 -28.93 -22.07 42.56
C PRO A 682 -29.45 -20.95 41.65
N ASN A 683 -28.57 -20.04 41.22
CA ASN A 683 -28.92 -18.91 40.36
C ASN A 683 -28.77 -19.19 38.85
N SER A 684 -28.52 -20.44 38.44
CA SER A 684 -28.29 -20.81 37.03
C SER A 684 -29.46 -20.47 36.10
N LYS A 685 -30.68 -20.34 36.64
CA LYS A 685 -31.89 -19.96 35.89
C LYS A 685 -32.15 -18.45 35.82
N HIS A 686 -31.34 -17.62 36.49
CA HIS A 686 -31.56 -16.17 36.49
C HIS A 686 -31.36 -15.60 35.06
N PRO A 687 -32.17 -14.62 34.60
CA PRO A 687 -32.10 -14.11 33.22
C PRO A 687 -30.71 -13.64 32.76
N VAL A 688 -29.89 -13.15 33.69
CA VAL A 688 -28.49 -12.74 33.43
C VAL A 688 -27.56 -13.91 33.07
N ASN A 689 -27.91 -15.14 33.45
CA ASN A 689 -27.11 -16.35 33.24
C ASN A 689 -27.58 -17.19 32.04
N ARG A 690 -28.55 -16.72 31.25
CA ARG A 690 -29.18 -17.48 30.14
C ARG A 690 -28.21 -18.04 29.09
N ASP A 691 -27.05 -17.41 28.93
CA ASP A 691 -26.02 -17.79 27.96
C ASP A 691 -24.78 -18.45 28.59
N ARG A 692 -24.80 -18.67 29.91
CA ARG A 692 -23.66 -19.24 30.63
C ARG A 692 -23.55 -20.74 30.36
N VAL A 693 -22.33 -21.17 30.03
CA VAL A 693 -21.98 -22.60 29.90
C VAL A 693 -21.34 -23.07 31.20
N TYR A 694 -21.92 -24.11 31.81
CA TYR A 694 -21.41 -24.70 33.04
C TYR A 694 -20.62 -25.98 32.77
N GLU A 695 -19.47 -26.12 33.44
CA GLU A 695 -18.65 -27.35 33.50
C GLU A 695 -18.22 -27.91 32.14
N PHE A 696 -17.93 -27.04 31.16
CA PHE A 696 -17.57 -27.41 29.78
C PHE A 696 -16.44 -28.45 29.70
N TYR A 697 -15.29 -28.19 30.33
CA TYR A 697 -14.13 -29.10 30.25
C TYR A 697 -14.39 -30.46 30.89
N THR A 698 -15.25 -30.52 31.92
CA THR A 698 -15.67 -31.78 32.51
C THR A 698 -16.49 -32.59 31.49
N LYS A 699 -17.44 -31.94 30.80
CA LYS A 699 -18.25 -32.59 29.74
C LYS A 699 -17.40 -33.08 28.58
N GLN A 700 -16.44 -32.26 28.15
CA GLN A 700 -15.46 -32.63 27.12
C GLN A 700 -14.64 -33.86 27.51
N ALA A 701 -14.09 -33.86 28.72
CA ALA A 701 -13.26 -34.95 29.20
C ALA A 701 -14.04 -36.27 29.26
N GLU A 702 -15.30 -36.27 29.72
CA GLU A 702 -16.15 -37.46 29.73
C GLU A 702 -16.46 -37.96 28.31
N HIS A 703 -16.74 -37.05 27.36
CA HIS A 703 -17.07 -37.41 25.99
C HIS A 703 -15.90 -38.12 25.28
N PHE A 704 -14.71 -37.53 25.30
CA PHE A 704 -13.57 -38.06 24.55
C PHE A 704 -12.86 -39.23 25.25
N ARG A 705 -13.04 -39.41 26.57
CA ARG A 705 -12.51 -40.58 27.29
C ARG A 705 -13.12 -41.90 26.81
N GLY A 706 -14.33 -41.88 26.25
CA GLY A 706 -15.03 -43.07 25.77
C GLY A 706 -14.70 -43.50 24.34
N GLN A 707 -13.87 -42.77 23.60
CA GLN A 707 -13.61 -43.03 22.18
C GLN A 707 -12.38 -43.94 21.97
N HIS A 708 -12.44 -44.80 20.93
CA HIS A 708 -11.34 -45.71 20.58
C HIS A 708 -10.08 -45.01 20.06
N HIS A 709 -10.22 -43.78 19.55
CA HIS A 709 -9.13 -42.96 19.02
C HIS A 709 -9.21 -41.56 19.62
N VAL A 710 -8.08 -41.02 20.05
CA VAL A 710 -8.02 -39.65 20.59
C VAL A 710 -7.75 -38.69 19.43
N PRO A 711 -8.61 -37.68 19.20
CA PRO A 711 -8.38 -36.69 18.16
C PRO A 711 -7.10 -35.89 18.44
N MET A 712 -6.43 -35.43 17.37
CA MET A 712 -5.19 -34.67 17.45
C MET A 712 -5.36 -33.33 18.19
N LEU A 713 -6.55 -32.73 18.11
CA LEU A 713 -6.89 -31.46 18.72
C LEU A 713 -8.30 -31.53 19.33
N LEU A 714 -8.43 -31.14 20.60
CA LEU A 714 -9.71 -31.04 21.31
C LEU A 714 -10.27 -29.60 21.22
N PRO A 715 -11.60 -29.41 21.27
CA PRO A 715 -12.19 -28.07 21.15
C PRO A 715 -11.89 -27.21 22.38
N ALA A 716 -11.63 -25.93 22.18
CA ALA A 716 -11.55 -25.00 23.31
C ALA A 716 -12.95 -24.73 23.89
N SER A 717 -13.02 -24.26 25.14
CA SER A 717 -14.26 -23.70 25.67
C SER A 717 -14.77 -22.59 24.74
N PRO A 718 -16.07 -22.55 24.39
CA PRO A 718 -16.66 -21.56 23.48
C PRO A 718 -16.66 -20.12 24.04
N GLY A 719 -16.08 -19.89 25.23
CA GLY A 719 -15.90 -18.54 25.77
C GLY A 719 -15.27 -18.53 27.16
N LEU A 720 -13.99 -18.13 27.22
CA LEU A 720 -13.39 -17.42 28.34
C LEU A 720 -13.00 -16.06 27.74
N ASP A 721 -13.49 -14.97 28.32
CA ASP A 721 -13.26 -13.58 27.92
C ASP A 721 -14.04 -13.07 26.68
N GLY A 722 -14.95 -12.12 26.92
CA GLY A 722 -15.43 -11.16 25.91
C GLY A 722 -16.39 -11.62 24.79
N GLY A 723 -17.01 -12.81 24.87
CA GLY A 723 -17.89 -13.35 23.81
C GLY A 723 -19.33 -13.71 24.23
N GLN A 724 -20.12 -14.20 23.25
CA GLN A 724 -21.56 -14.53 23.33
C GLN A 724 -21.97 -15.48 24.48
N HIS A 725 -21.01 -16.18 25.11
CA HIS A 725 -21.24 -17.22 26.12
C HIS A 725 -20.44 -17.01 27.43
N GLY A 726 -19.95 -15.79 27.68
CA GLY A 726 -18.94 -15.50 28.70
C GLY A 726 -19.41 -15.45 30.18
N HIS A 727 -18.41 -15.56 31.07
CA HIS A 727 -18.47 -15.41 32.53
C HIS A 727 -18.86 -13.99 33.01
N PHE A 728 -18.66 -12.98 32.15
CA PHE A 728 -18.89 -11.54 32.42
C PHE A 728 -20.02 -10.92 31.59
N GLY A 729 -20.85 -11.73 30.92
CA GLY A 729 -22.05 -11.30 30.21
C GLY A 729 -21.81 -10.84 28.76
N ASN A 730 -22.89 -10.86 27.96
CA ASN A 730 -22.97 -10.40 26.57
C ASN A 730 -23.67 -9.03 26.44
N GLN A 731 -23.76 -8.30 27.55
CA GLN A 731 -24.50 -7.04 27.65
C GLN A 731 -23.57 -5.87 27.35
N THR A 732 -23.96 -5.08 26.35
CA THR A 732 -23.28 -3.88 25.87
C THR A 732 -23.51 -2.69 26.82
N GLU A 733 -22.74 -1.61 26.67
CA GLU A 733 -23.02 -0.36 27.39
C GLU A 733 -24.44 0.18 27.13
N GLY A 734 -25.02 -0.12 25.95
CA GLY A 734 -26.42 0.20 25.64
C GLY A 734 -27.41 -0.63 26.46
N ASP A 735 -27.15 -1.92 26.66
CA ASP A 735 -28.00 -2.80 27.49
C ASP A 735 -28.02 -2.37 28.97
N TRP A 736 -26.90 -1.81 29.44
CA TRP A 736 -26.74 -1.28 30.78
C TRP A 736 -27.15 0.20 30.91
N ALA A 737 -27.49 0.88 29.80
CA ALA A 737 -27.85 2.28 29.83
C ALA A 737 -29.25 2.48 30.44
N SER A 738 -29.39 3.39 31.41
CA SER A 738 -30.68 3.68 32.04
C SER A 738 -30.71 5.10 32.60
N ASN A 739 -31.66 5.89 32.12
CA ASN A 739 -31.87 7.28 32.54
C ASN A 739 -32.70 7.45 33.82
N ARG A 740 -33.19 6.35 34.41
CA ARG A 740 -34.16 6.36 35.50
C ARG A 740 -33.78 7.23 36.70
N TRP A 741 -32.49 7.41 37.02
CA TRP A 741 -32.07 8.34 38.08
C TRP A 741 -32.56 9.77 37.82
N ASN A 742 -32.45 10.25 36.59
CA ASN A 742 -32.89 11.61 36.21
C ASN A 742 -34.42 11.75 36.13
N GLU A 743 -35.16 10.64 36.18
CA GLU A 743 -36.62 10.60 36.24
C GLU A 743 -37.14 10.57 37.69
N THR A 744 -36.24 10.35 38.67
CA THR A 744 -36.59 10.40 40.09
C THR A 744 -36.51 11.82 40.65
N ASP A 745 -37.20 12.06 41.77
CA ASP A 745 -36.94 13.23 42.58
C ASP A 745 -35.57 13.10 43.26
N LEU A 746 -34.59 13.84 42.75
CA LEU A 746 -33.23 13.87 43.27
C LEU A 746 -33.11 14.58 44.63
N GLY A 747 -34.20 15.17 45.12
CA GLY A 747 -34.22 15.90 46.38
C GLY A 747 -33.34 17.16 46.36
N VAL A 748 -32.88 17.54 47.55
CA VAL A 748 -32.17 18.81 47.79
C VAL A 748 -30.67 18.66 47.99
N VAL A 749 -30.16 17.43 48.16
CA VAL A 749 -28.73 17.14 48.39
C VAL A 749 -28.29 15.91 47.59
N GLN A 750 -27.19 16.02 46.87
CA GLN A 750 -26.53 14.92 46.16
C GLN A 750 -25.01 14.99 46.38
N ALA A 751 -24.41 13.87 46.74
CA ALA A 751 -22.97 13.79 47.00
C ALA A 751 -22.29 12.80 46.04
N GLY A 752 -21.13 13.17 45.52
CA GLY A 752 -20.37 12.32 44.61
C GLY A 752 -19.28 13.08 43.87
N VAL A 753 -18.73 12.45 42.83
CA VAL A 753 -17.79 13.13 41.94
C VAL A 753 -18.57 14.14 41.10
N PHE A 754 -18.48 15.42 41.42
CA PHE A 754 -19.13 16.49 40.66
C PHE A 754 -18.28 16.93 39.48
N ARG A 755 -18.93 17.15 38.34
CA ARG A 755 -18.33 17.65 37.10
C ARG A 755 -19.18 18.77 36.51
N GLY A 756 -18.59 19.95 36.33
CA GLY A 756 -19.28 21.13 35.80
C GLY A 756 -18.39 22.36 35.81
N GLN A 757 -18.64 23.31 34.91
CA GLN A 757 -17.85 24.57 34.79
C GLN A 757 -16.33 24.35 34.64
N GLY A 758 -15.91 23.26 33.98
CA GLY A 758 -14.49 22.90 33.84
C GLY A 758 -13.85 22.34 35.13
N LEU A 759 -14.63 22.14 36.20
CA LEU A 759 -14.17 21.60 37.48
C LEU A 759 -14.51 20.12 37.61
N THR A 760 -13.66 19.38 38.32
CA THR A 760 -13.94 18.03 38.82
C THR A 760 -13.69 18.01 40.32
N ILE A 761 -14.73 17.79 41.12
CA ILE A 761 -14.68 17.77 42.58
C ILE A 761 -14.96 16.33 43.04
N PRO A 762 -13.94 15.55 43.44
CA PRO A 762 -14.10 14.12 43.74
C PRO A 762 -15.10 13.81 44.85
N ARG A 763 -15.26 14.72 45.81
CA ARG A 763 -16.14 14.59 46.97
C ARG A 763 -17.17 15.72 47.05
N GLY A 764 -17.65 16.18 45.89
CA GLY A 764 -18.56 17.32 45.80
C GLY A 764 -19.90 17.03 46.50
N VAL A 765 -20.37 18.00 47.30
CA VAL A 765 -21.69 17.98 47.93
C VAL A 765 -22.54 19.06 47.25
N CYS A 766 -23.42 18.63 46.36
CA CYS A 766 -24.32 19.50 45.62
C CYS A 766 -25.61 19.72 46.40
N VAL A 767 -26.03 20.98 46.55
CA VAL A 767 -27.24 21.36 47.28
C VAL A 767 -28.13 22.28 46.44
N ARG A 768 -29.46 22.10 46.51
CA ARG A 768 -30.45 23.07 46.00
C ARG A 768 -30.76 24.11 47.08
N LEU A 769 -30.85 25.37 46.69
CA LEU A 769 -30.98 26.54 47.55
C LEU A 769 -32.27 27.32 47.20
N GLY A 770 -32.91 27.87 48.23
CA GLY A 770 -34.14 28.66 48.13
C GLY A 770 -35.42 27.81 48.16
N ASP A 771 -36.51 28.38 48.67
CA ASP A 771 -37.80 27.68 48.82
C ASP A 771 -38.38 27.21 47.48
N ASN A 772 -38.07 27.94 46.40
CA ASN A 772 -38.45 27.60 45.03
C ASN A 772 -37.31 26.93 44.23
N GLN A 773 -36.24 26.47 44.88
CA GLN A 773 -35.08 25.83 44.23
C GLN A 773 -34.40 26.72 43.18
N GLU A 774 -34.25 28.00 43.52
CA GLU A 774 -33.82 29.08 42.61
C GLU A 774 -32.34 28.98 42.23
N LEU A 775 -31.53 28.36 43.09
CA LEU A 775 -30.08 28.21 42.92
C LEU A 775 -29.62 26.82 43.33
N SER A 776 -28.47 26.41 42.81
CA SER A 776 -27.76 25.21 43.21
C SER A 776 -26.29 25.52 43.41
N ALA A 777 -25.63 24.83 44.34
CA ALA A 777 -24.21 25.02 44.61
C ALA A 777 -23.51 23.70 44.91
N CYS A 778 -22.23 23.59 44.57
CA CYS A 778 -21.38 22.46 44.91
C CYS A 778 -20.33 22.88 45.94
N PHE A 779 -20.42 22.30 47.13
CA PHE A 779 -19.41 22.44 48.18
C PHE A 779 -18.29 21.41 47.97
N ASN A 780 -17.05 21.87 48.08
CA ASN A 780 -15.85 21.05 48.01
C ASN A 780 -15.27 20.82 49.42
N PRO A 781 -15.39 19.62 49.99
CA PRO A 781 -14.87 19.32 51.32
C PRO A 781 -13.34 19.37 51.42
N ASP A 782 -12.62 19.30 50.29
CA ASP A 782 -11.14 19.33 50.28
C ASP A 782 -10.61 20.75 50.53
N THR A 783 -11.33 21.76 50.03
CA THR A 783 -10.96 23.18 50.13
C THR A 783 -11.84 23.97 51.10
N LEU A 784 -12.95 23.38 51.53
CA LEU A 784 -14.03 24.01 52.28
C LEU A 784 -14.63 25.25 51.58
N THR A 785 -14.75 25.20 50.26
CA THR A 785 -15.29 26.29 49.45
C THR A 785 -16.47 25.83 48.60
N TYR A 786 -17.33 26.77 48.20
CA TYR A 786 -18.34 26.55 47.17
C TYR A 786 -17.73 26.85 45.80
N ASP A 787 -17.37 25.78 45.10
CA ASP A 787 -16.56 25.87 43.89
C ASP A 787 -17.39 26.05 42.61
N ALA A 788 -18.68 25.69 42.66
CA ALA A 788 -19.62 25.93 41.58
C ALA A 788 -20.97 26.41 42.12
N VAL A 789 -21.58 27.39 41.44
CA VAL A 789 -22.94 27.88 41.69
C VAL A 789 -23.65 28.01 40.34
N TRP A 790 -24.93 27.63 40.27
CA TRP A 790 -25.72 27.70 39.04
C TRP A 790 -27.22 27.87 39.33
N SER A 791 -27.99 28.37 38.35
CA SER A 791 -29.46 28.48 38.38
C SER A 791 -30.12 27.50 37.41
N ASP A 792 -31.45 27.42 37.42
CA ASP A 792 -32.26 26.72 36.41
C ASP A 792 -31.99 25.20 36.31
N GLY A 793 -31.67 24.58 37.44
CA GLY A 793 -31.48 23.14 37.54
C GLY A 793 -30.61 22.72 38.73
N PHE A 794 -30.20 21.45 38.75
CA PHE A 794 -29.41 20.85 39.82
C PHE A 794 -28.29 19.97 39.25
N VAL A 795 -28.33 18.67 39.48
CA VAL A 795 -27.39 17.72 38.90
C VAL A 795 -28.16 16.66 38.12
N SER A 796 -27.46 16.04 37.17
CA SER A 796 -27.93 14.88 36.43
C SER A 796 -26.90 13.76 36.50
N PHE A 797 -27.36 12.54 36.26
CA PHE A 797 -26.54 11.33 36.18
C PHE A 797 -26.38 10.93 34.71
N SER A 798 -25.25 10.31 34.36
CA SER A 798 -25.13 9.71 33.03
C SER A 798 -26.12 8.55 32.87
N THR A 799 -26.40 8.15 31.64
CA THR A 799 -27.19 6.93 31.41
C THR A 799 -26.33 5.67 31.48
N SER A 800 -25.01 5.76 31.32
CA SER A 800 -24.12 4.60 31.25
C SER A 800 -24.10 3.81 32.57
N ARG A 801 -24.27 2.50 32.45
CA ARG A 801 -24.37 1.53 33.56
C ARG A 801 -25.28 2.00 34.70
N HIS A 802 -26.55 2.24 34.37
CA HIS A 802 -27.55 2.73 35.31
C HIS A 802 -27.14 4.00 36.07
N GLY A 803 -26.34 4.86 35.45
CA GLY A 803 -25.86 6.11 36.05
C GLY A 803 -24.79 5.96 37.13
N PHE A 804 -24.22 4.76 37.31
CA PHE A 804 -23.07 4.55 38.19
C PHE A 804 -21.76 5.04 37.58
N LEU A 805 -21.71 5.20 36.25
CA LEU A 805 -20.57 5.80 35.57
C LEU A 805 -20.83 7.29 35.32
N GLY A 806 -19.80 8.13 35.42
CA GLY A 806 -19.87 9.54 35.02
C GLY A 806 -20.01 10.58 36.14
N GLY A 807 -20.41 10.20 37.35
CA GLY A 807 -20.57 11.13 38.48
C GLY A 807 -21.76 12.10 38.33
N LEU A 808 -21.83 13.11 39.20
CA LEU A 808 -22.84 14.17 39.17
C LEU A 808 -22.47 15.22 38.12
N GLN A 809 -23.35 15.47 37.16
CA GLN A 809 -23.13 16.45 36.10
C GLN A 809 -23.97 17.70 36.33
N LEU A 810 -23.37 18.89 36.22
CA LEU A 810 -24.11 20.15 36.34
C LEU A 810 -25.22 20.24 35.29
N GLN A 811 -26.43 20.54 35.74
CA GLN A 811 -27.59 20.85 34.89
C GLN A 811 -28.11 22.24 35.28
N GLY A 812 -27.98 23.21 34.37
CA GLY A 812 -28.43 24.58 34.57
C GLY A 812 -27.42 25.62 34.10
N THR A 813 -27.64 26.88 34.46
CA THR A 813 -26.85 28.03 34.02
C THR A 813 -25.83 28.44 35.08
N PRO A 814 -24.51 28.34 34.81
CA PRO A 814 -23.47 28.81 35.71
C PRO A 814 -23.68 30.25 36.17
N GLN A 815 -23.51 30.49 37.47
CA GLN A 815 -23.62 31.81 38.07
C GLN A 815 -22.26 32.32 38.55
N PRO A 816 -22.01 33.64 38.46
CA PRO A 816 -20.78 34.23 38.98
C PRO A 816 -20.70 34.03 40.48
N ARG A 817 -19.51 33.69 40.98
CA ARG A 817 -19.24 33.56 42.41
C ARG A 817 -18.05 34.42 42.81
N GLN A 818 -18.05 34.89 44.06
CA GLN A 818 -16.85 35.47 44.64
C GLN A 818 -15.81 34.37 44.88
N GLN A 819 -14.55 34.68 44.61
CA GLN A 819 -13.45 33.76 44.88
C GLN A 819 -13.33 33.58 46.41
N GLN A 820 -13.41 32.32 46.85
CA GLN A 820 -13.24 31.95 48.26
C GLN A 820 -11.84 31.36 48.46
N THR A 821 -11.20 31.72 49.57
CA THR A 821 -9.93 31.14 50.01
C THR A 821 -10.18 30.03 51.00
N ALA A 822 -9.40 28.95 50.92
CA ALA A 822 -9.43 27.90 51.93
C ALA A 822 -9.07 28.50 53.32
N PRO A 823 -9.69 28.02 54.41
CA PRO A 823 -9.38 28.49 55.74
C PRO A 823 -7.93 28.15 56.12
N GLU A 824 -7.21 29.12 56.69
CA GLU A 824 -5.82 28.97 57.10
C GLU A 824 -5.65 28.25 58.46
N GLN A 825 -6.71 28.21 59.26
CA GLN A 825 -6.72 27.56 60.57
C GLN A 825 -7.11 26.07 60.45
N PRO A 826 -6.55 25.18 61.29
CA PRO A 826 -6.96 23.78 61.33
C PRO A 826 -8.47 23.65 61.57
N PHE A 827 -9.12 22.77 60.81
CA PHE A 827 -10.55 22.53 60.92
C PHE A 827 -10.87 21.04 61.02
N THR A 828 -12.04 20.72 61.59
CA THR A 828 -12.60 19.37 61.64
C THR A 828 -13.91 19.36 60.88
N TYR A 829 -13.94 18.74 59.70
CA TYR A 829 -15.17 18.49 58.95
C TYR A 829 -15.97 17.35 59.62
N ARG A 830 -17.25 17.57 59.92
CA ARG A 830 -18.11 16.62 60.65
C ARG A 830 -19.05 15.80 59.75
N GLY A 831 -18.92 15.93 58.43
CA GLY A 831 -19.90 15.40 57.48
C GLY A 831 -20.99 16.43 57.21
#